data_AF-A0A1Z5J4A3-F1
#
_entry.id   AF-A0A1Z5J4A3-F1
#
_cell.length_a   1.000
_cell.length_b   1.000
_cell.length_c   1.000
_cell.angle_alpha   90.00
_cell.angle_beta   90.00
_cell.angle_gamma   90.00
#
_symmetry.space_group_name_H-M   'P 1'
#
loop_
_entity.id
_entity.type
_entity.pdbx_description
1 polymer ?
#
loop_
_entity_poly.entity_id
_entity_poly.type
_entity_poly.pdbx_seq_one_letter_code
_entity_poly.pdbx_strand_id
1 'polypeptide(L)'
;MSKQPQGYQDGYNAAYKVAHASYDTDEATGAADGTATGLAGKTKADLTGKSTGYTKGYTSGYSAGQTAYNTENAAGTKAGSADALAGKVPADLTSEPKGYQDGYTDAYAKGKKSYENDYQDGQKAGQTDGTSNKTTDNTGKSAGYQAGYQDGHQTGEQLYNTAKTAGTTAGNSDGLAGKPSADLSKQPQGYQDGYNAAYKAAKGSYDTDEITGTAVGASDGLAGKTTPADLTGKSAGYKAGYTNGYTTGQKTYSTEKAAGAKAGTADGLSGKTPVDVTNQSQGYQDGYNAAYKAGKASYDTDEITGVANGVATGLAGKTQTDLTGKSAGYTAGYTNGYTAGQKAYNAEKTAGTKAGTADGLAGKTSVDLSKQPQGYQDGYTAAYKAGKTSYDTDEVTGVADGVATGLAGKTKADLTGKSASYTTGYQDGYAAGQKAYNAEKAAGSKAGTADGLSGKTPVDLTGQSKGYQDGYNASYPAGYAKYISNYQTGITFGISDATFGVYTSNATKEAGYQDGYAAGHRIGGQQYTEAETAGATAGTADGLAGKSPADLNSQPKGYQAGYSASYPASHQSYVSDYQAGQTAGQNDGTNNKTTVTTGKSAGYEAGYVAGHQVGEQLYNTAKTAGATAGSNDGLAGDPAADLATQPQGYQDGYNSTYPTGHQTYVDNQETVNGEPENGQAVQTTTQPSDPINVTANNSQQNDPSDANNLKTDAAEDVNKNGQETDPSDHLVNGEAHATAGYTQKQTQKGSATGSARGQQTTVQSQTTQYGTAQPTSVNNNQLPADKLTSKANKQQSAAHQLPQTDERQNSAVTLLGSAMLLGVLGLFGLKRKKRHN
;
A
#
# COMPACT_ATOMS: atom_id res chain seq x y z
N MET A 1 54.93 223.13 -19.10
CA MET A 1 55.43 222.66 -20.42
C MET A 1 56.16 221.34 -20.19
N SER A 2 56.25 220.42 -21.14
CA SER A 2 55.69 220.38 -22.50
C SER A 2 54.61 219.30 -22.64
N LYS A 3 53.70 219.44 -23.62
CA LYS A 3 52.93 218.29 -24.10
C LYS A 3 53.89 217.43 -24.94
N GLN A 4 53.87 216.11 -24.80
CA GLN A 4 54.51 215.26 -25.81
C GLN A 4 53.85 215.54 -27.17
N PRO A 5 54.61 215.61 -28.29
CA PRO A 5 54.02 215.79 -29.60
C PRO A 5 53.05 214.65 -29.93
N GLN A 6 51.87 214.99 -30.45
CA GLN A 6 50.80 214.04 -30.78
C GLN A 6 51.33 212.85 -31.61
N GLY A 7 52.19 213.14 -32.60
CA GLY A 7 52.81 212.12 -33.46
C GLY A 7 53.67 211.06 -32.76
N TYR A 8 54.16 211.27 -31.53
CA TYR A 8 54.84 210.21 -30.77
C TYR A 8 53.84 209.24 -30.14
N GLN A 9 52.72 209.74 -29.60
CA GLN A 9 51.64 208.90 -29.11
C GLN A 9 50.95 208.17 -30.27
N ASP A 10 50.70 208.85 -31.38
CA ASP A 10 50.13 208.24 -32.58
C ASP A 10 51.06 207.16 -33.15
N GLY A 11 52.37 207.45 -33.26
CA GLY A 11 53.37 206.51 -33.76
C GLY A 11 53.52 205.27 -32.87
N TYR A 12 53.60 205.44 -31.55
CA TYR A 12 53.64 204.32 -30.61
C TYR A 12 52.33 203.51 -30.65
N ASN A 13 51.17 204.16 -30.65
CA ASN A 13 49.88 203.48 -30.71
C ASN A 13 49.66 202.75 -32.04
N ALA A 14 50.16 203.27 -33.16
CA ALA A 14 50.13 202.60 -34.45
C ALA A 14 51.05 201.38 -34.48
N ALA A 15 52.31 201.53 -34.06
CA ALA A 15 53.27 200.43 -33.98
C ALA A 15 52.80 199.32 -33.01
N TYR A 16 52.26 199.69 -31.85
CA TYR A 16 51.69 198.76 -30.89
C TYR A 16 50.46 198.05 -31.45
N LYS A 17 49.53 198.75 -32.13
CA LYS A 17 48.36 198.11 -32.78
C LYS A 17 48.78 197.10 -33.86
N VAL A 18 49.78 197.42 -34.68
CA VAL A 18 50.30 196.50 -35.71
C VAL A 18 50.98 195.28 -35.07
N ALA A 19 51.83 195.49 -34.06
CA ALA A 19 52.51 194.41 -33.35
C ALA A 19 51.52 193.52 -32.57
N HIS A 20 50.49 194.10 -31.94
CA HIS A 20 49.45 193.36 -31.22
C HIS A 20 48.57 192.57 -32.19
N ALA A 21 48.09 193.18 -33.28
CA ALA A 21 47.32 192.45 -34.30
C ALA A 21 48.13 191.32 -34.96
N SER A 22 49.44 191.50 -35.15
CA SER A 22 50.34 190.42 -35.59
C SER A 22 50.47 189.31 -34.55
N TYR A 23 50.58 189.66 -33.26
CA TYR A 23 50.62 188.71 -32.15
C TYR A 23 49.31 187.91 -32.02
N ASP A 24 48.15 188.59 -32.12
CA ASP A 24 46.82 187.96 -32.05
C ASP A 24 46.58 187.02 -33.23
N THR A 25 47.02 187.42 -34.44
CA THR A 25 46.94 186.58 -35.65
C THR A 25 47.84 185.35 -35.56
N ASP A 26 49.08 185.52 -35.07
CA ASP A 26 50.01 184.42 -34.82
C ASP A 26 49.50 183.49 -33.71
N GLU A 27 48.91 184.02 -32.63
CA GLU A 27 48.31 183.24 -31.56
C GLU A 27 47.11 182.43 -32.06
N ALA A 28 46.23 183.02 -32.87
CA ALA A 28 45.10 182.32 -33.49
C ALA A 28 45.56 181.21 -34.45
N THR A 29 46.55 181.51 -35.32
CA THR A 29 47.12 180.53 -36.26
C THR A 29 47.82 179.40 -35.52
N GLY A 30 48.66 179.73 -34.54
CA GLY A 30 49.32 178.77 -33.68
C GLY A 30 48.32 177.89 -32.93
N ALA A 31 47.25 178.47 -32.38
CA ALA A 31 46.20 177.71 -31.70
C ALA A 31 45.46 176.75 -32.65
N ALA A 32 45.19 177.13 -33.90
CA ALA A 32 44.62 176.24 -34.90
C ALA A 32 45.56 175.07 -35.24
N ASP A 33 46.84 175.36 -35.56
CA ASP A 33 47.86 174.34 -35.89
C ASP A 33 48.13 173.39 -34.70
N GLY A 34 48.16 173.94 -33.48
CA GLY A 34 48.29 173.19 -32.24
C GLY A 34 47.10 172.26 -32.03
N THR A 35 45.87 172.78 -32.17
CA THR A 35 44.64 172.00 -32.02
C THR A 35 44.56 170.88 -33.05
N ALA A 36 44.85 171.16 -34.32
CA ALA A 36 44.89 170.15 -35.38
C ALA A 36 45.96 169.07 -35.12
N THR A 37 47.12 169.44 -34.56
CA THR A 37 48.17 168.48 -34.21
C THR A 37 47.78 167.60 -33.01
N GLY A 38 47.12 168.18 -32.00
CA GLY A 38 46.61 167.45 -30.83
C GLY A 38 45.45 166.51 -31.17
N LEU A 39 44.48 166.96 -31.97
CA LEU A 39 43.37 166.13 -32.48
C LEU A 39 43.84 164.97 -33.37
N ALA A 40 44.99 165.10 -34.01
CA ALA A 40 45.63 164.02 -34.76
C ALA A 40 46.43 163.03 -33.89
N GLY A 41 46.43 163.19 -32.56
CA GLY A 41 47.16 162.34 -31.61
C GLY A 41 48.69 162.44 -31.71
N LYS A 42 49.22 163.50 -32.34
CA LYS A 42 50.65 163.62 -32.65
C LYS A 42 51.44 164.22 -31.49
N THR A 43 52.72 163.88 -31.42
CA THR A 43 53.69 164.53 -30.51
C THR A 43 53.77 166.04 -30.77
N LYS A 44 53.87 166.84 -29.70
CA LYS A 44 54.01 168.30 -29.79
C LYS A 44 55.18 168.68 -30.72
N ALA A 45 54.93 169.56 -31.69
CA ALA A 45 55.96 170.07 -32.59
C ALA A 45 57.01 170.92 -31.83
N ASP A 46 58.22 170.99 -32.39
CA ASP A 46 59.21 172.00 -32.01
C ASP A 46 58.71 173.39 -32.44
N LEU A 47 58.90 174.38 -31.56
CA LEU A 47 58.46 175.76 -31.71
C LEU A 47 59.65 176.74 -31.78
N THR A 48 60.88 176.23 -31.83
CA THR A 48 62.10 177.02 -31.94
C THR A 48 62.05 177.93 -33.16
N GLY A 49 62.30 179.23 -32.96
CA GLY A 49 62.23 180.25 -34.01
C GLY A 49 60.83 180.77 -34.36
N LYS A 50 59.76 180.30 -33.70
CA LYS A 50 58.40 180.88 -33.83
C LYS A 50 58.24 182.13 -32.94
N SER A 51 57.23 182.94 -33.25
CA SER A 51 56.87 184.10 -32.43
C SER A 51 56.30 183.70 -31.07
N THR A 52 56.31 184.63 -30.10
CA THR A 52 55.72 184.42 -28.77
C THR A 52 54.20 184.26 -28.82
N GLY A 53 53.51 184.91 -29.78
CA GLY A 53 52.08 184.72 -30.01
C GLY A 53 51.78 183.30 -30.46
N TYR A 54 52.41 182.86 -31.55
CA TYR A 54 52.27 181.50 -32.10
C TYR A 54 52.62 180.44 -31.05
N THR A 55 53.71 180.62 -30.29
CA THR A 55 54.18 179.63 -29.30
C THR A 55 53.18 179.44 -28.15
N LYS A 56 52.56 180.54 -27.68
CA LYS A 56 51.51 180.53 -26.66
C LYS A 56 50.23 179.89 -27.19
N GLY A 57 49.74 180.38 -28.35
CA GLY A 57 48.56 179.86 -29.01
C GLY A 57 48.65 178.36 -29.29
N TYR A 58 49.74 177.93 -29.92
CA TYR A 58 50.01 176.53 -30.20
C TYR A 58 50.04 175.68 -28.93
N THR A 59 50.68 176.15 -27.85
CA THR A 59 50.72 175.39 -26.59
C THR A 59 49.33 175.25 -25.95
N SER A 60 48.49 176.28 -26.04
CA SER A 60 47.09 176.23 -25.59
C SER A 60 46.25 175.28 -26.46
N GLY A 61 46.23 175.51 -27.77
CA GLY A 61 45.47 174.72 -28.74
C GLY A 61 45.87 173.24 -28.77
N TYR A 62 47.17 172.94 -28.70
CA TYR A 62 47.67 171.57 -28.58
C TYR A 62 47.15 170.88 -27.31
N SER A 63 47.13 171.58 -26.17
CA SER A 63 46.61 171.01 -24.92
C SER A 63 45.10 170.73 -25.02
N ALA A 64 44.34 171.61 -25.66
CA ALA A 64 42.91 171.41 -25.92
C ALA A 64 42.65 170.24 -26.90
N GLY A 65 43.34 170.22 -28.05
CA GLY A 65 43.21 169.17 -29.05
C GLY A 65 43.63 167.79 -28.55
N GLN A 66 44.71 167.71 -27.75
CA GLN A 66 45.14 166.46 -27.10
C GLN A 66 44.13 166.01 -26.04
N THR A 67 43.47 166.94 -25.34
CA THR A 67 42.40 166.61 -24.38
C THR A 67 41.19 166.01 -25.11
N ALA A 68 40.77 166.62 -26.22
CA ALA A 68 39.70 166.10 -27.06
C ALA A 68 40.03 164.70 -27.62
N TYR A 69 41.20 164.53 -28.24
CA TYR A 69 41.68 163.23 -28.72
C TYR A 69 41.67 162.16 -27.60
N ASN A 70 42.12 162.49 -26.40
CA ASN A 70 42.13 161.56 -25.27
C ASN A 70 40.69 161.19 -24.81
N THR A 71 39.76 162.14 -24.80
CA THR A 71 38.34 161.90 -24.49
C THR A 71 37.66 161.02 -25.54
N GLU A 72 37.87 161.33 -26.82
CA GLU A 72 37.39 160.54 -27.96
C GLU A 72 37.96 159.12 -27.94
N ASN A 73 39.25 158.97 -27.65
CA ASN A 73 39.92 157.68 -27.55
C ASN A 73 39.39 156.83 -26.40
N ALA A 74 39.07 157.43 -25.25
CA ALA A 74 38.40 156.74 -24.15
C ALA A 74 36.96 156.30 -24.53
N ALA A 75 36.22 157.12 -25.28
CA ALA A 75 34.90 156.77 -25.78
C ALA A 75 34.93 155.63 -26.81
N GLY A 76 35.83 155.71 -27.79
CA GLY A 76 36.08 154.67 -28.79
C GLY A 76 36.53 153.36 -28.13
N THR A 77 37.48 153.43 -27.19
CA THR A 77 37.93 152.27 -26.39
C THR A 77 36.77 151.57 -25.69
N LYS A 78 35.85 152.34 -25.08
CA LYS A 78 34.66 151.79 -24.40
C LYS A 78 33.69 151.12 -25.39
N ALA A 79 33.44 151.75 -26.54
CA ALA A 79 32.55 151.22 -27.56
C ALA A 79 33.12 149.95 -28.23
N GLY A 80 34.37 149.99 -28.70
CA GLY A 80 35.05 148.86 -29.33
C GLY A 80 35.17 147.66 -28.39
N SER A 81 35.45 147.89 -27.10
CA SER A 81 35.40 146.84 -26.07
C SER A 81 34.01 146.21 -25.96
N ALA A 82 32.96 147.04 -25.86
CA ALA A 82 31.59 146.56 -25.64
C ALA A 82 31.02 145.80 -26.84
N ASP A 83 31.26 146.29 -28.07
CA ASP A 83 30.83 145.61 -29.30
C ASP A 83 31.54 144.27 -29.49
N ALA A 84 32.85 144.22 -29.26
CA ALA A 84 33.64 143.01 -29.45
C ALA A 84 33.36 141.94 -28.38
N LEU A 85 33.19 142.33 -27.12
CA LEU A 85 32.79 141.41 -26.04
C LEU A 85 31.34 140.92 -26.17
N ALA A 86 30.50 141.64 -26.93
CA ALA A 86 29.17 141.20 -27.35
C ALA A 86 29.16 140.40 -28.67
N GLY A 87 30.33 140.12 -29.27
CA GLY A 87 30.46 139.34 -30.50
C GLY A 87 30.00 140.05 -31.78
N LYS A 88 29.77 141.37 -31.75
CA LYS A 88 29.27 142.12 -32.92
C LYS A 88 30.33 142.23 -34.01
N VAL A 89 29.88 142.45 -35.24
CA VAL A 89 30.72 142.97 -36.33
C VAL A 89 31.29 144.36 -35.96
N PRO A 90 32.47 144.76 -36.48
CA PRO A 90 33.04 146.08 -36.21
C PRO A 90 32.13 147.19 -36.76
N ALA A 91 32.06 148.32 -36.05
CA ALA A 91 31.41 149.52 -36.55
C ALA A 91 32.16 150.15 -37.75
N ASP A 92 31.43 150.89 -38.58
CA ASP A 92 32.03 151.85 -39.51
C ASP A 92 32.52 153.07 -38.70
N LEU A 93 33.76 153.49 -38.94
CA LEU A 93 34.44 154.55 -38.21
C LEU A 93 34.75 155.77 -39.10
N THR A 94 34.30 155.78 -40.35
CA THR A 94 34.68 156.78 -41.36
C THR A 94 34.22 158.20 -41.06
N SER A 95 33.15 158.38 -40.27
CA SER A 95 32.66 159.66 -39.79
C SER A 95 33.22 160.10 -38.42
N GLU A 96 33.90 159.21 -37.70
CA GLU A 96 34.34 159.45 -36.32
C GLU A 96 35.70 160.17 -36.26
N PRO A 97 35.95 160.98 -35.21
CA PRO A 97 37.21 161.69 -35.07
C PRO A 97 38.37 160.74 -34.72
N LYS A 98 39.60 161.13 -35.07
CA LYS A 98 40.76 160.22 -35.09
C LYS A 98 41.04 159.54 -33.75
N GLY A 99 40.84 160.25 -32.63
CA GLY A 99 40.99 159.67 -31.30
C GLY A 99 40.06 158.48 -31.07
N TYR A 100 38.80 158.61 -31.47
CA TYR A 100 37.79 157.55 -31.38
C TYR A 100 38.15 156.36 -32.28
N GLN A 101 38.56 156.61 -33.53
CA GLN A 101 38.93 155.54 -34.48
C GLN A 101 40.04 154.65 -33.92
N ASP A 102 41.10 155.27 -33.37
CA ASP A 102 42.23 154.56 -32.78
C ASP A 102 41.82 153.77 -31.54
N GLY A 103 41.07 154.39 -30.63
CA GLY A 103 40.59 153.75 -29.40
C GLY A 103 39.67 152.57 -29.69
N TYR A 104 38.73 152.72 -30.63
CA TYR A 104 37.81 151.66 -31.03
C TYR A 104 38.56 150.48 -31.64
N THR A 105 39.44 150.73 -32.62
CA THR A 105 40.13 149.66 -33.36
C THR A 105 40.99 148.79 -32.43
N ASP A 106 41.78 149.43 -31.58
CA ASP A 106 42.71 148.76 -30.68
C ASP A 106 41.97 147.99 -29.56
N ALA A 107 40.85 148.51 -29.09
CA ALA A 107 40.00 147.87 -28.08
C ALA A 107 39.15 146.73 -28.65
N TYR A 108 38.57 146.91 -29.84
CA TYR A 108 37.78 145.89 -30.53
C TYR A 108 38.63 144.66 -30.84
N ALA A 109 39.86 144.84 -31.32
CA ALA A 109 40.79 143.73 -31.58
C ALA A 109 41.10 142.91 -30.32
N LYS A 110 41.30 143.58 -29.17
CA LYS A 110 41.55 142.93 -27.87
C LYS A 110 40.30 142.22 -27.34
N GLY A 111 39.15 142.90 -27.36
CA GLY A 111 37.86 142.36 -26.93
C GLY A 111 37.43 141.14 -27.74
N LYS A 112 37.63 141.16 -29.07
CA LYS A 112 37.27 140.05 -29.96
C LYS A 112 38.11 138.80 -29.69
N LYS A 113 39.39 138.97 -29.36
CA LYS A 113 40.24 137.85 -28.93
C LYS A 113 39.81 137.28 -27.57
N SER A 114 39.29 138.10 -26.66
CA SER A 114 38.68 137.63 -25.42
C SER A 114 37.38 136.84 -25.69
N TYR A 115 36.50 137.37 -26.56
CA TYR A 115 35.26 136.70 -26.98
C TYR A 115 35.54 135.31 -27.58
N GLU A 116 36.51 135.19 -28.49
CA GLU A 116 36.87 133.92 -29.11
C GLU A 116 37.42 132.91 -28.09
N ASN A 117 38.31 133.34 -27.18
CA ASN A 117 38.79 132.46 -26.11
C ASN A 117 37.64 131.95 -25.23
N ASP A 118 36.76 132.85 -24.79
CA ASP A 118 35.59 132.52 -23.99
C ASP A 118 34.64 131.57 -24.72
N TYR A 119 34.44 131.76 -26.03
CA TYR A 119 33.64 130.88 -26.89
C TYR A 119 34.25 129.48 -26.98
N GLN A 120 35.56 129.35 -27.18
CA GLN A 120 36.25 128.05 -27.24
C GLN A 120 36.18 127.29 -25.90
N ASP A 121 36.26 127.99 -24.77
CA ASP A 121 36.12 127.37 -23.44
C ASP A 121 34.65 127.06 -23.09
N GLY A 122 33.71 127.91 -23.53
CA GLY A 122 32.28 127.63 -23.51
C GLY A 122 31.96 126.34 -24.27
N GLN A 123 32.47 126.19 -25.50
CA GLN A 123 32.23 125.02 -26.36
C GLN A 123 32.71 123.71 -25.73
N LYS A 124 33.92 123.69 -25.13
CA LYS A 124 34.43 122.53 -24.40
C LYS A 124 33.54 122.17 -23.20
N ALA A 125 33.11 123.17 -22.42
CA ALA A 125 32.24 122.97 -21.28
C ALA A 125 30.86 122.45 -21.69
N GLY A 126 30.26 123.05 -22.72
CA GLY A 126 28.98 122.61 -23.30
C GLY A 126 29.04 121.18 -23.81
N GLN A 127 30.08 120.84 -24.59
CA GLN A 127 30.26 119.48 -25.12
C GLN A 127 30.47 118.43 -24.01
N THR A 128 31.17 118.80 -22.93
CA THR A 128 31.36 117.94 -21.75
C THR A 128 30.05 117.72 -20.99
N ASP A 129 29.24 118.76 -20.80
CA ASP A 129 27.91 118.65 -20.20
C ASP A 129 26.94 117.85 -21.08
N GLY A 130 26.89 118.13 -22.38
CA GLY A 130 26.01 117.46 -23.34
C GLY A 130 26.31 115.97 -23.50
N THR A 131 27.59 115.58 -23.57
CA THR A 131 28.00 114.15 -23.58
C THR A 131 27.65 113.43 -22.27
N SER A 132 27.52 114.19 -21.17
CA SER A 132 27.09 113.72 -19.85
C SER A 132 25.57 113.82 -19.63
N ASN A 133 24.79 114.27 -20.63
CA ASN A 133 23.36 114.60 -20.53
C ASN A 133 23.02 115.52 -19.34
N LYS A 134 23.84 116.57 -19.16
CA LYS A 134 23.71 117.61 -18.14
C LYS A 134 23.49 118.96 -18.79
N THR A 135 22.87 119.88 -18.06
CA THR A 135 22.82 121.32 -18.38
C THR A 135 23.35 122.11 -17.19
N THR A 136 23.94 123.28 -17.45
CA THR A 136 24.50 124.17 -16.43
C THR A 136 24.07 125.60 -16.71
N ASP A 137 23.66 126.33 -15.67
CA ASP A 137 23.40 127.76 -15.75
C ASP A 137 24.68 128.53 -16.09
N ASN A 138 24.66 129.24 -17.21
CA ASN A 138 25.74 130.08 -17.71
C ASN A 138 25.33 131.56 -17.85
N THR A 139 24.18 131.97 -17.29
CA THR A 139 23.62 133.33 -17.45
C THR A 139 24.54 134.44 -16.95
N GLY A 140 25.37 134.16 -15.94
CA GLY A 140 26.41 135.06 -15.41
C GLY A 140 27.76 135.01 -16.13
N LYS A 141 27.83 134.49 -17.37
CA LYS A 141 29.06 134.41 -18.19
C LYS A 141 29.07 135.46 -19.31
N SER A 142 30.19 135.57 -20.03
CA SER A 142 30.30 136.42 -21.22
C SER A 142 29.49 135.86 -22.39
N ALA A 143 29.14 136.74 -23.35
CA ALA A 143 28.37 136.35 -24.52
C ALA A 143 29.09 135.32 -25.41
N GLY A 144 30.43 135.37 -25.47
CA GLY A 144 31.24 134.36 -26.15
C GLY A 144 31.07 132.98 -25.53
N TYR A 145 31.25 132.87 -24.20
CA TYR A 145 31.06 131.62 -23.47
C TYR A 145 29.64 131.07 -23.62
N GLN A 146 28.62 131.93 -23.59
CA GLN A 146 27.22 131.50 -23.73
C GLN A 146 26.93 130.91 -25.11
N ALA A 147 27.35 131.59 -26.19
CA ALA A 147 27.20 131.09 -27.55
C ALA A 147 27.97 129.77 -27.75
N GLY A 148 29.24 129.74 -27.35
CA GLY A 148 30.08 128.54 -27.47
C GLY A 148 29.51 127.36 -26.69
N TYR A 149 29.04 127.59 -25.46
CA TYR A 149 28.39 126.56 -24.65
C TYR A 149 27.17 125.96 -25.33
N GLN A 150 26.34 126.76 -26.01
CA GLN A 150 25.15 126.26 -26.69
C GLN A 150 25.50 125.35 -27.88
N ASP A 151 26.42 125.77 -28.75
CA ASP A 151 26.89 124.97 -29.91
C ASP A 151 27.62 123.69 -29.45
N GLY A 152 28.45 123.81 -28.40
CA GLY A 152 29.13 122.70 -27.77
C GLY A 152 28.16 121.70 -27.15
N HIS A 153 27.14 122.17 -26.43
CA HIS A 153 26.12 121.34 -25.78
C HIS A 153 25.31 120.54 -26.79
N GLN A 154 24.84 121.18 -27.86
CA GLN A 154 24.12 120.50 -28.94
C GLN A 154 24.99 119.42 -29.62
N THR A 155 26.29 119.69 -29.79
CA THR A 155 27.26 118.68 -30.28
C THR A 155 27.43 117.52 -29.30
N GLY A 156 27.50 117.81 -27.99
CA GLY A 156 27.60 116.79 -26.94
C GLY A 156 26.36 115.91 -26.83
N GLU A 157 25.16 116.48 -26.99
CA GLU A 157 23.89 115.75 -26.96
C GLU A 157 23.79 114.74 -28.13
N GLN A 158 24.26 115.11 -29.33
CA GLN A 158 24.32 114.18 -30.47
C GLN A 158 25.23 112.98 -30.19
N LEU A 159 26.39 113.21 -29.55
CA LEU A 159 27.30 112.15 -29.13
C LEU A 159 26.69 111.25 -28.05
N TYR A 160 26.00 111.84 -27.05
CA TYR A 160 25.26 111.09 -26.03
C TYR A 160 24.18 110.19 -26.66
N ASN A 161 23.35 110.72 -27.55
CA ASN A 161 22.27 109.96 -28.20
C ASN A 161 22.80 108.86 -29.15
N THR A 162 23.93 109.12 -29.83
CA THR A 162 24.63 108.10 -30.63
C THR A 162 25.13 106.95 -29.75
N ALA A 163 25.82 107.26 -28.65
CA ALA A 163 26.30 106.28 -27.68
C ALA A 163 25.15 105.47 -27.05
N LYS A 164 24.03 106.14 -26.75
CA LYS A 164 22.81 105.52 -26.19
C LYS A 164 22.15 104.53 -27.13
N THR A 165 22.16 104.82 -28.43
CA THR A 165 21.67 103.88 -29.45
C THR A 165 22.53 102.62 -29.53
N ALA A 166 23.86 102.76 -29.47
CA ALA A 166 24.79 101.62 -29.43
C ALA A 166 24.62 100.79 -28.14
N GLY A 167 24.52 101.45 -26.98
CA GLY A 167 24.29 100.80 -25.68
C GLY A 167 22.97 100.01 -25.66
N THR A 168 21.89 100.61 -26.18
CA THR A 168 20.57 99.96 -26.31
C THR A 168 20.64 98.69 -27.16
N THR A 169 21.40 98.72 -28.27
CA THR A 169 21.59 97.56 -29.15
C THR A 169 22.34 96.43 -28.45
N ALA A 170 23.42 96.76 -27.72
CA ALA A 170 24.20 95.79 -26.96
C ALA A 170 23.39 95.18 -25.79
N GLY A 171 22.70 96.02 -25.02
CA GLY A 171 21.88 95.59 -23.87
C GLY A 171 20.75 94.64 -24.28
N ASN A 172 20.05 94.95 -25.39
CA ASN A 172 19.05 94.03 -25.96
C ASN A 172 19.67 92.68 -26.35
N SER A 173 20.82 92.69 -27.03
CA SER A 173 21.51 91.47 -27.49
C SER A 173 21.98 90.58 -26.33
N ASP A 174 22.58 91.18 -25.30
CA ASP A 174 23.06 90.45 -24.12
C ASP A 174 21.91 89.92 -23.25
N GLY A 175 20.86 90.73 -23.05
CA GLY A 175 19.70 90.37 -22.25
C GLY A 175 18.86 89.25 -22.89
N LEU A 176 18.59 89.33 -24.20
CA LEU A 176 17.87 88.28 -24.95
C LEU A 176 18.67 86.98 -25.06
N ALA A 177 20.00 87.04 -24.92
CA ALA A 177 20.90 85.89 -24.84
C ALA A 177 21.10 85.37 -23.41
N GLY A 178 20.47 85.97 -22.39
CA GLY A 178 20.55 85.55 -20.99
C GLY A 178 21.90 85.79 -20.31
N LYS A 179 22.80 86.57 -20.93
CA LYS A 179 24.16 86.80 -20.41
C LYS A 179 24.14 87.59 -19.08
N PRO A 180 25.20 87.51 -18.26
CA PRO A 180 25.46 88.49 -17.21
C PRO A 180 25.59 89.91 -17.78
N SER A 181 25.25 90.92 -16.98
CA SER A 181 25.45 92.33 -17.34
C SER A 181 26.94 92.63 -17.54
N ALA A 182 27.26 93.39 -18.59
CA ALA A 182 28.61 93.89 -18.85
C ALA A 182 29.07 94.92 -17.80
N ASP A 183 30.39 95.08 -17.67
CA ASP A 183 31.01 96.23 -17.02
C ASP A 183 30.94 97.45 -17.96
N LEU A 184 30.35 98.53 -17.46
CA LEU A 184 30.10 99.77 -18.20
C LEU A 184 31.01 100.92 -17.77
N SER A 185 31.91 100.70 -16.80
CA SER A 185 32.74 101.74 -16.14
C SER A 185 33.62 102.58 -17.08
N LYS A 186 33.90 102.08 -18.28
CA LYS A 186 34.72 102.74 -19.32
C LYS A 186 33.90 103.27 -20.50
N GLN A 187 32.57 103.21 -20.44
CA GLN A 187 31.67 103.64 -21.50
C GLN A 187 31.11 105.05 -21.24
N PRO A 188 30.86 105.86 -22.29
CA PRO A 188 30.24 107.18 -22.13
C PRO A 188 28.80 107.07 -21.59
N GLN A 189 28.33 108.09 -20.86
CA GLN A 189 27.08 108.04 -20.08
C GLN A 189 25.88 107.55 -20.90
N GLY A 190 25.71 108.04 -22.14
CA GLY A 190 24.63 107.60 -23.02
C GLY A 190 24.61 106.09 -23.27
N TYR A 191 25.77 105.48 -23.51
CA TYR A 191 25.89 104.02 -23.66
C TYR A 191 25.47 103.31 -22.38
N GLN A 192 25.86 103.81 -21.20
CA GLN A 192 25.48 103.21 -19.92
C GLN A 192 23.96 103.26 -19.72
N ASP A 193 23.33 104.41 -19.96
CA ASP A 193 21.88 104.60 -19.85
C ASP A 193 21.11 103.67 -20.80
N GLY A 194 21.54 103.63 -22.07
CA GLY A 194 20.93 102.80 -23.11
C GLY A 194 21.07 101.30 -22.83
N TYR A 195 22.26 100.86 -22.43
CA TYR A 195 22.53 99.46 -22.09
C TYR A 195 21.68 99.02 -20.89
N ASN A 196 21.73 99.75 -19.78
CA ASN A 196 21.06 99.34 -18.54
C ASN A 196 19.54 99.22 -18.70
N ALA A 197 18.92 100.17 -19.43
CA ALA A 197 17.49 100.12 -19.70
C ALA A 197 17.11 98.93 -20.61
N ALA A 198 17.84 98.74 -21.72
CA ALA A 198 17.58 97.69 -22.69
C ALA A 198 17.84 96.29 -22.11
N TYR A 199 18.99 96.09 -21.48
CA TYR A 199 19.39 94.83 -20.84
C TYR A 199 18.36 94.39 -19.79
N LYS A 200 17.89 95.30 -18.93
CA LYS A 200 16.91 94.96 -17.90
C LYS A 200 15.58 94.45 -18.49
N ALA A 201 15.09 95.07 -19.56
CA ALA A 201 13.86 94.62 -20.24
C ALA A 201 14.08 93.30 -20.99
N ALA A 202 15.16 93.21 -21.77
CA ALA A 202 15.51 92.04 -22.57
C ALA A 202 15.77 90.79 -21.71
N LYS A 203 16.49 90.94 -20.59
CA LYS A 203 16.78 89.86 -19.64
C LYS A 203 15.50 89.39 -18.93
N GLY A 204 14.59 90.30 -18.57
CA GLY A 204 13.27 89.94 -18.05
C GLY A 204 12.42 89.12 -19.04
N SER A 205 12.54 89.39 -20.34
CA SER A 205 11.92 88.56 -21.38
C SER A 205 12.54 87.16 -21.47
N TYR A 206 13.88 87.07 -21.42
CA TYR A 206 14.59 85.78 -21.37
C TYR A 206 14.14 84.95 -20.16
N ASP A 207 14.09 85.55 -18.97
CA ASP A 207 13.75 84.85 -17.73
C ASP A 207 12.29 84.35 -17.70
N THR A 208 11.36 85.12 -18.29
CA THR A 208 9.96 84.73 -18.46
C THR A 208 9.80 83.55 -19.42
N ASP A 209 10.54 83.57 -20.53
CA ASP A 209 10.58 82.47 -21.50
C ASP A 209 11.25 81.21 -20.93
N GLU A 210 12.28 81.36 -20.10
CA GLU A 210 12.98 80.24 -19.43
C GLU A 210 12.07 79.52 -18.43
N ILE A 211 11.30 80.26 -17.62
CA ILE A 211 10.29 79.67 -16.73
C ILE A 211 9.24 78.90 -17.54
N THR A 212 8.74 79.50 -18.63
CA THR A 212 7.73 78.89 -19.50
C THR A 212 8.25 77.63 -20.21
N GLY A 213 9.48 77.70 -20.74
CA GLY A 213 10.18 76.55 -21.31
C GLY A 213 10.35 75.43 -20.30
N THR A 214 10.78 75.76 -19.07
CA THR A 214 10.99 74.79 -17.98
C THR A 214 9.72 74.03 -17.64
N ALA A 215 8.57 74.72 -17.54
CA ALA A 215 7.28 74.08 -17.28
C ALA A 215 6.88 73.10 -18.39
N VAL A 216 6.95 73.52 -19.66
CA VAL A 216 6.58 72.66 -20.81
C VAL A 216 7.52 71.48 -20.95
N GLY A 217 8.84 71.69 -20.80
CA GLY A 217 9.83 70.62 -20.84
C GLY A 217 9.59 69.60 -19.73
N ALA A 218 9.32 70.05 -18.50
CA ALA A 218 9.01 69.16 -17.38
C ALA A 218 7.76 68.32 -17.64
N SER A 219 6.68 68.90 -18.20
CA SER A 219 5.49 68.15 -18.61
C SER A 219 5.79 67.10 -19.69
N ASP A 220 6.57 67.44 -20.71
CA ASP A 220 7.00 66.51 -21.77
C ASP A 220 7.83 65.34 -21.21
N GLY A 221 8.70 65.61 -20.23
CA GLY A 221 9.50 64.61 -19.55
C GLY A 221 8.69 63.71 -18.60
N LEU A 222 7.73 64.26 -17.85
CA LEU A 222 6.82 63.45 -17.01
C LEU A 222 5.92 62.54 -17.85
N ALA A 223 5.57 62.97 -19.07
CA ALA A 223 4.84 62.15 -20.05
C ALA A 223 5.69 61.04 -20.70
N GLY A 224 6.98 60.92 -20.37
CA GLY A 224 7.85 59.85 -20.86
C GLY A 224 8.20 59.94 -22.35
N LYS A 225 8.04 61.11 -22.97
CA LYS A 225 8.39 61.31 -24.39
C LYS A 225 9.87 61.01 -24.59
N THR A 226 10.22 60.15 -25.55
CA THR A 226 11.62 59.75 -25.78
C THR A 226 12.40 60.74 -26.66
N THR A 227 11.69 61.54 -27.45
CA THR A 227 12.26 62.56 -28.34
C THR A 227 11.87 63.95 -27.81
N PRO A 228 12.81 64.87 -27.58
CA PRO A 228 12.50 66.26 -27.25
C PRO A 228 11.68 66.94 -28.37
N ALA A 229 10.90 67.96 -28.02
CA ALA A 229 10.24 68.80 -29.01
C ALA A 229 11.25 69.57 -29.89
N ASP A 230 10.86 69.88 -31.13
CA ASP A 230 11.62 70.84 -31.94
C ASP A 230 11.52 72.24 -31.33
N LEU A 231 12.68 72.86 -31.08
CA LEU A 231 12.82 74.18 -30.48
C LEU A 231 13.19 75.25 -31.52
N THR A 232 13.09 74.94 -32.81
CA THR A 232 13.30 75.89 -33.92
C THR A 232 12.35 77.09 -33.79
N GLY A 233 12.85 78.29 -34.07
CA GLY A 233 12.08 79.55 -33.91
C GLY A 233 11.80 80.00 -32.46
N LYS A 234 12.17 79.23 -31.43
CA LYS A 234 12.04 79.64 -30.01
C LYS A 234 13.17 80.56 -29.57
N SER A 235 12.94 81.36 -28.53
CA SER A 235 13.94 82.21 -27.89
C SER A 235 15.01 81.42 -27.14
N ALA A 236 16.11 82.08 -26.75
CA ALA A 236 17.20 81.46 -26.00
C ALA A 236 16.73 80.97 -24.61
N GLY A 237 15.97 81.79 -23.88
CA GLY A 237 15.41 81.43 -22.57
C GLY A 237 14.53 80.18 -22.65
N TYR A 238 13.58 80.15 -23.59
CA TYR A 238 12.71 79.00 -23.77
C TYR A 238 13.50 77.71 -24.06
N LYS A 239 14.56 77.79 -24.88
CA LYS A 239 15.43 76.65 -25.18
C LYS A 239 16.18 76.13 -23.95
N ALA A 240 16.78 77.03 -23.16
CA ALA A 240 17.50 76.68 -21.93
C ALA A 240 16.55 76.04 -20.91
N GLY A 241 15.42 76.70 -20.65
CA GLY A 241 14.38 76.22 -19.74
C GLY A 241 13.82 74.87 -20.14
N TYR A 242 13.39 74.70 -21.39
CA TYR A 242 12.85 73.43 -21.89
C TYR A 242 13.85 72.28 -21.71
N THR A 243 15.14 72.51 -21.99
CA THR A 243 16.18 71.49 -21.86
C THR A 243 16.36 71.04 -20.40
N ASN A 244 16.40 71.99 -19.45
CA ASN A 244 16.48 71.69 -18.02
C ASN A 244 15.20 71.01 -17.50
N GLY A 245 14.03 71.52 -17.88
CA GLY A 245 12.72 70.97 -17.52
C GLY A 245 12.57 69.53 -17.99
N TYR A 246 12.82 69.26 -19.28
CA TYR A 246 12.74 67.93 -19.88
C TYR A 246 13.71 66.93 -19.24
N THR A 247 14.95 67.33 -19.00
CA THR A 247 15.94 66.49 -18.30
C THR A 247 15.49 66.14 -16.89
N THR A 248 14.89 67.10 -16.17
CA THR A 248 14.33 66.89 -14.83
C THR A 248 13.12 65.97 -14.87
N GLY A 249 12.19 66.20 -15.80
CA GLY A 249 10.96 65.41 -15.94
C GLY A 249 11.22 63.96 -16.32
N GLN A 250 12.16 63.70 -17.23
CA GLN A 250 12.59 62.34 -17.61
C GLN A 250 13.18 61.56 -16.43
N LYS A 251 13.90 62.26 -15.53
CA LYS A 251 14.43 61.66 -14.29
C LYS A 251 13.30 61.29 -13.31
N THR A 252 12.27 62.13 -13.20
CA THR A 252 11.06 61.85 -12.42
C THR A 252 10.31 60.65 -12.99
N TYR A 253 9.96 60.68 -14.29
CA TYR A 253 9.31 59.56 -15.01
C TYR A 253 10.07 58.23 -14.81
N SER A 254 11.40 58.24 -14.95
CA SER A 254 12.24 57.05 -14.75
C SER A 254 12.19 56.51 -13.31
N THR A 255 12.10 57.39 -12.32
CA THR A 255 12.01 57.04 -10.90
C THR A 255 10.65 56.44 -10.57
N GLU A 256 9.58 57.05 -11.06
CA GLU A 256 8.20 56.58 -10.90
C GLU A 256 7.97 55.25 -11.62
N LYS A 257 8.57 55.07 -12.81
CA LYS A 257 8.57 53.80 -13.55
C LYS A 257 9.25 52.66 -12.79
N ALA A 258 10.34 52.95 -12.09
CA ALA A 258 10.97 51.97 -11.20
C ALA A 258 10.10 51.64 -9.96
N ALA A 259 9.30 52.60 -9.46
CA ALA A 259 8.36 52.35 -8.37
C ALA A 259 7.15 51.51 -8.83
N GLY A 260 6.52 51.88 -9.94
CA GLY A 260 5.44 51.11 -10.56
C GLY A 260 5.87 49.70 -10.91
N ALA A 261 7.07 49.52 -11.47
CA ALA A 261 7.61 48.20 -11.78
C ALA A 261 7.78 47.29 -10.55
N LYS A 262 8.18 47.84 -9.39
CA LYS A 262 8.24 47.07 -8.14
C LYS A 262 6.86 46.59 -7.68
N ALA A 263 5.85 47.48 -7.73
CA ALA A 263 4.48 47.14 -7.35
C ALA A 263 3.87 46.10 -8.29
N GLY A 264 3.98 46.31 -9.61
CA GLY A 264 3.49 45.37 -10.62
C GLY A 264 4.16 44.00 -10.51
N THR A 265 5.47 43.95 -10.28
CA THR A 265 6.20 42.69 -10.03
C THR A 265 5.62 41.93 -8.83
N ALA A 266 5.36 42.63 -7.71
CA ALA A 266 4.84 42.01 -6.49
C ALA A 266 3.41 41.49 -6.64
N ASP A 267 2.51 42.23 -7.29
CA ASP A 267 1.14 41.80 -7.55
C ASP A 267 1.09 40.64 -8.57
N GLY A 268 1.89 40.73 -9.64
CA GLY A 268 1.99 39.67 -10.66
C GLY A 268 2.53 38.35 -10.09
N LEU A 269 3.63 38.40 -9.34
CA LEU A 269 4.23 37.21 -8.70
C LEU A 269 3.39 36.63 -7.55
N SER A 270 2.39 37.36 -7.06
CA SER A 270 1.40 36.85 -6.10
C SER A 270 0.07 36.42 -6.75
N GLY A 271 -0.05 36.53 -8.08
CA GLY A 271 -1.20 36.04 -8.85
C GLY A 271 -2.47 36.88 -8.70
N LYS A 272 -2.38 38.07 -8.12
CA LYS A 272 -3.54 38.97 -7.94
C LYS A 272 -4.08 39.45 -9.28
N THR A 273 -5.34 39.90 -9.28
CA THR A 273 -5.85 40.80 -10.33
C THR A 273 -5.06 42.12 -10.34
N PRO A 274 -4.83 42.75 -11.52
CA PRO A 274 -4.11 44.02 -11.58
C PRO A 274 -4.92 45.13 -10.92
N VAL A 275 -4.22 46.06 -10.27
CA VAL A 275 -4.81 47.25 -9.66
C VAL A 275 -5.06 48.32 -10.73
N ASP A 276 -6.15 49.09 -10.59
CA ASP A 276 -6.37 50.29 -11.41
C ASP A 276 -5.33 51.37 -11.04
N VAL A 277 -4.46 51.68 -12.00
CA VAL A 277 -3.39 52.68 -11.88
C VAL A 277 -3.66 53.95 -12.67
N THR A 278 -4.86 54.15 -13.24
CA THR A 278 -5.19 55.32 -14.09
C THR A 278 -4.97 56.68 -13.41
N ASN A 279 -5.08 56.73 -12.08
CA ASN A 279 -4.85 57.93 -11.25
C ASN A 279 -3.38 58.10 -10.81
N GLN A 280 -2.44 57.30 -11.33
CA GLN A 280 -0.99 57.42 -11.10
C GLN A 280 -0.29 58.14 -12.26
N SER A 281 0.97 58.55 -12.08
CA SER A 281 1.75 59.16 -13.17
C SER A 281 2.00 58.19 -14.33
N GLN A 282 2.25 58.72 -15.53
CA GLN A 282 2.51 57.89 -16.72
C GLN A 282 3.71 56.95 -16.51
N GLY A 283 4.77 57.43 -15.85
CA GLY A 283 5.92 56.61 -15.48
C GLY A 283 5.52 55.41 -14.63
N TYR A 284 4.76 55.64 -13.56
CA TYR A 284 4.25 54.57 -12.71
C TYR A 284 3.36 53.58 -13.48
N GLN A 285 2.43 54.07 -14.31
CA GLN A 285 1.53 53.24 -15.12
C GLN A 285 2.30 52.33 -16.10
N ASP A 286 3.26 52.89 -16.85
CA ASP A 286 4.11 52.13 -17.77
C ASP A 286 4.92 51.05 -17.04
N GLY A 287 5.45 51.39 -15.86
CA GLY A 287 6.22 50.47 -15.02
C GLY A 287 5.36 49.34 -14.47
N TYR A 288 4.20 49.67 -13.88
CA TYR A 288 3.28 48.71 -13.29
C TYR A 288 2.77 47.72 -14.33
N ASN A 289 2.23 48.20 -15.45
CA ASN A 289 1.58 47.36 -16.46
C ASN A 289 2.57 46.38 -17.11
N ALA A 290 3.79 46.84 -17.42
CA ALA A 290 4.84 45.98 -17.99
C ALA A 290 5.32 44.91 -16.98
N ALA A 291 5.59 45.31 -15.73
CA ALA A 291 6.11 44.41 -14.72
C ALA A 291 5.06 43.43 -14.18
N TYR A 292 3.81 43.86 -14.04
CA TYR A 292 2.68 42.99 -13.68
C TYR A 292 2.51 41.88 -14.71
N LYS A 293 2.52 42.20 -16.01
CA LYS A 293 2.41 41.19 -17.08
C LYS A 293 3.53 40.15 -17.01
N ALA A 294 4.77 40.57 -16.74
CA ALA A 294 5.91 39.67 -16.57
C ALA A 294 5.80 38.81 -15.30
N GLY A 295 5.48 39.41 -14.15
CA GLY A 295 5.30 38.70 -12.88
C GLY A 295 4.16 37.68 -12.93
N LYS A 296 3.02 38.04 -13.54
CA LYS A 296 1.87 37.16 -13.73
C LYS A 296 2.20 35.96 -14.63
N ALA A 297 2.93 36.17 -15.73
CA ALA A 297 3.40 35.07 -16.57
C ALA A 297 4.35 34.10 -15.84
N SER A 298 5.18 34.62 -14.91
CA SER A 298 6.01 33.78 -14.04
C SER A 298 5.17 33.00 -13.02
N TYR A 299 4.14 33.63 -12.43
CA TYR A 299 3.18 32.95 -11.55
C TYR A 299 2.48 31.79 -12.28
N ASP A 300 1.95 32.04 -13.48
CA ASP A 300 1.21 31.06 -14.27
C ASP A 300 2.09 29.86 -14.69
N THR A 301 3.36 30.13 -15.01
CA THR A 301 4.36 29.08 -15.34
C THR A 301 4.70 28.22 -14.13
N ASP A 302 4.90 28.85 -12.97
CA ASP A 302 5.15 28.15 -11.71
C ASP A 302 3.91 27.37 -11.24
N GLU A 303 2.70 27.88 -11.47
CA GLU A 303 1.44 27.19 -11.13
C GLU A 303 1.29 25.89 -11.92
N ILE A 304 1.47 25.91 -13.25
CA ILE A 304 1.45 24.71 -14.09
C ILE A 304 2.47 23.67 -13.61
N THR A 305 3.67 24.11 -13.26
CA THR A 305 4.74 23.26 -12.71
C THR A 305 4.36 22.68 -11.34
N GLY A 306 3.72 23.49 -10.50
CA GLY A 306 3.15 23.08 -9.22
C GLY A 306 2.09 21.99 -9.40
N VAL A 307 1.10 22.21 -10.28
CA VAL A 307 0.00 21.26 -10.56
C VAL A 307 0.55 19.87 -10.93
N ALA A 308 1.50 19.80 -11.86
CA ALA A 308 2.10 18.53 -12.28
C ALA A 308 2.75 17.76 -11.11
N ASN A 309 3.55 18.45 -10.29
CA ASN A 309 4.21 17.86 -9.12
C ASN A 309 3.21 17.49 -8.01
N GLY A 310 2.16 18.27 -7.83
CA GLY A 310 1.08 18.01 -6.88
C GLY A 310 0.32 16.74 -7.27
N VAL A 311 -0.15 16.65 -8.52
CA VAL A 311 -0.84 15.48 -9.07
C VAL A 311 0.03 14.22 -8.91
N ALA A 312 1.31 14.28 -9.28
CA ALA A 312 2.23 13.15 -9.13
C ALA A 312 2.42 12.72 -7.66
N THR A 313 2.44 13.67 -6.71
CA THR A 313 2.53 13.35 -5.27
C THR A 313 1.24 12.68 -4.77
N GLY A 314 0.08 13.23 -5.15
CA GLY A 314 -1.23 12.74 -4.72
C GLY A 314 -1.57 11.36 -5.30
N LEU A 315 -1.27 11.11 -6.58
CA LEU A 315 -1.42 9.79 -7.23
C LEU A 315 -0.53 8.72 -6.60
N ALA A 316 0.62 9.11 -6.05
CA ALA A 316 1.51 8.21 -5.33
C ALA A 316 1.08 7.93 -3.87
N GLY A 317 -0.07 8.45 -3.41
CA GLY A 317 -0.58 8.24 -2.05
C GLY A 317 0.27 8.87 -0.94
N LYS A 318 1.20 9.78 -1.28
CA LYS A 318 2.15 10.39 -0.34
C LYS A 318 1.53 11.56 0.40
N THR A 319 2.09 11.91 1.56
CA THR A 319 1.75 13.14 2.27
C THR A 319 2.19 14.39 1.50
N GLN A 320 1.52 15.52 1.76
CA GLN A 320 1.84 16.80 1.15
C GLN A 320 3.27 17.23 1.54
N THR A 321 4.05 17.70 0.57
CA THR A 321 5.40 18.24 0.83
C THR A 321 5.32 19.65 1.40
N ASP A 322 6.27 20.04 2.25
CA ASP A 322 6.44 21.44 2.68
C ASP A 322 6.71 22.36 1.48
N LEU A 323 5.99 23.49 1.43
CA LEU A 323 6.04 24.48 0.35
C LEU A 323 6.74 25.78 0.79
N THR A 324 7.32 25.81 1.99
CA THR A 324 8.09 26.94 2.50
C THR A 324 9.21 27.33 1.52
N GLY A 325 9.26 28.62 1.16
CA GLY A 325 10.22 29.15 0.19
C GLY A 325 9.92 28.86 -1.29
N LYS A 326 8.75 28.29 -1.62
CA LYS A 326 8.24 28.24 -2.99
C LYS A 326 7.54 29.55 -3.38
N SER A 327 7.37 29.78 -4.69
CA SER A 327 6.58 30.90 -5.21
C SER A 327 5.09 30.69 -4.96
N ALA A 328 4.31 31.78 -5.01
CA ALA A 328 2.86 31.72 -4.82
C ALA A 328 2.16 30.86 -5.88
N GLY A 329 2.58 30.97 -7.14
CA GLY A 329 2.07 30.15 -8.26
C GLY A 329 2.31 28.66 -8.01
N TYR A 330 3.56 28.27 -7.76
CA TYR A 330 3.90 26.88 -7.45
C TYR A 330 3.10 26.34 -6.25
N THR A 331 2.92 27.16 -5.22
CA THR A 331 2.20 26.77 -3.99
C THR A 331 0.71 26.54 -4.24
N ALA A 332 0.06 27.43 -4.99
CA ALA A 332 -1.34 27.28 -5.39
C ALA A 332 -1.53 26.05 -6.29
N GLY A 333 -0.74 25.96 -7.36
CA GLY A 333 -0.80 24.87 -8.32
C GLY A 333 -0.54 23.51 -7.68
N TYR A 334 0.50 23.40 -6.85
CA TYR A 334 0.81 22.15 -6.13
C TYR A 334 -0.31 21.72 -5.19
N THR A 335 -0.94 22.66 -4.47
CA THR A 335 -2.05 22.34 -3.56
C THR A 335 -3.29 21.85 -4.33
N ASN A 336 -3.62 22.53 -5.44
CA ASN A 336 -4.71 22.14 -6.34
C ASN A 336 -4.46 20.76 -6.97
N GLY A 337 -3.26 20.55 -7.53
CA GLY A 337 -2.84 19.29 -8.13
C GLY A 337 -2.78 18.13 -7.14
N TYR A 338 -2.26 18.36 -5.94
CA TYR A 338 -2.20 17.36 -4.86
C TYR A 338 -3.60 16.91 -4.40
N THR A 339 -4.54 17.85 -4.30
CA THR A 339 -5.95 17.56 -3.99
C THR A 339 -6.60 16.71 -5.09
N ALA A 340 -6.35 17.05 -6.36
CA ALA A 340 -6.84 16.26 -7.50
C ALA A 340 -6.21 14.85 -7.56
N GLY A 341 -4.89 14.74 -7.34
CA GLY A 341 -4.16 13.47 -7.32
C GLY A 341 -4.61 12.54 -6.19
N GLN A 342 -4.81 13.07 -4.97
CA GLN A 342 -5.39 12.30 -3.86
C GLN A 342 -6.81 11.81 -4.17
N LYS A 343 -7.64 12.63 -4.83
CA LYS A 343 -9.00 12.24 -5.22
C LYS A 343 -8.98 11.07 -6.21
N ALA A 344 -8.05 11.08 -7.16
CA ALA A 344 -7.82 9.96 -8.07
C ALA A 344 -7.31 8.71 -7.34
N TYR A 345 -6.23 8.81 -6.55
CA TYR A 345 -5.69 7.72 -5.74
C TYR A 345 -6.76 7.03 -4.87
N ASN A 346 -7.64 7.81 -4.21
CA ASN A 346 -8.70 7.26 -3.37
C ASN A 346 -9.82 6.56 -4.19
N ALA A 347 -10.11 7.03 -5.41
CA ALA A 347 -11.05 6.36 -6.32
C ALA A 347 -10.45 5.05 -6.86
N GLU A 348 -9.20 5.06 -7.29
CA GLU A 348 -8.43 3.88 -7.71
C GLU A 348 -8.36 2.84 -6.58
N LYS A 349 -8.06 3.28 -5.35
CA LYS A 349 -8.03 2.43 -4.15
C LYS A 349 -9.38 1.82 -3.83
N THR A 350 -10.47 2.56 -4.02
CA THR A 350 -11.83 2.03 -3.88
C THR A 350 -12.14 0.95 -4.94
N ALA A 351 -11.65 1.11 -6.17
CA ALA A 351 -11.79 0.10 -7.23
C ALA A 351 -10.91 -1.14 -6.95
N GLY A 352 -9.66 -0.94 -6.55
CA GLY A 352 -8.73 -2.01 -6.16
C GLY A 352 -9.28 -2.85 -5.02
N THR A 353 -9.75 -2.21 -3.94
CA THR A 353 -10.39 -2.90 -2.80
C THR A 353 -11.55 -3.79 -3.24
N LYS A 354 -12.44 -3.31 -4.12
CA LYS A 354 -13.58 -4.10 -4.62
C LYS A 354 -13.12 -5.35 -5.39
N ALA A 355 -12.13 -5.20 -6.28
CA ALA A 355 -11.58 -6.31 -7.03
C ALA A 355 -10.85 -7.32 -6.12
N GLY A 356 -9.99 -6.83 -5.21
CA GLY A 356 -9.27 -7.68 -4.26
C GLY A 356 -10.19 -8.48 -3.34
N THR A 357 -11.22 -7.85 -2.78
CA THR A 357 -12.25 -8.57 -1.99
C THR A 357 -12.93 -9.66 -2.82
N ALA A 358 -13.34 -9.37 -4.06
CA ALA A 358 -14.02 -10.33 -4.92
C ALA A 358 -13.13 -11.52 -5.33
N ASP A 359 -11.86 -11.27 -5.67
CA ASP A 359 -10.93 -12.33 -6.07
C ASP A 359 -10.46 -13.17 -4.87
N GLY A 360 -10.22 -12.52 -3.72
CA GLY A 360 -9.82 -13.19 -2.48
C GLY A 360 -10.92 -14.08 -1.91
N LEU A 361 -12.17 -13.59 -1.83
CA LEU A 361 -13.33 -14.40 -1.40
C LEU A 361 -13.73 -15.49 -2.40
N ALA A 362 -13.23 -15.43 -3.63
CA ALA A 362 -13.37 -16.48 -4.64
C ALA A 362 -12.18 -17.45 -4.68
N GLY A 363 -11.22 -17.35 -3.75
CA GLY A 363 -10.07 -18.26 -3.63
C GLY A 363 -9.04 -18.17 -4.76
N LYS A 364 -9.17 -17.20 -5.67
CA LYS A 364 -8.32 -17.07 -6.87
C LYS A 364 -6.86 -16.80 -6.51
N THR A 365 -5.96 -17.05 -7.46
CA THR A 365 -4.60 -16.52 -7.43
C THR A 365 -4.60 -15.01 -7.65
N SER A 366 -3.72 -14.29 -6.95
CA SER A 366 -3.53 -12.85 -7.16
C SER A 366 -3.11 -12.53 -8.59
N VAL A 367 -3.72 -11.51 -9.18
CA VAL A 367 -3.31 -10.96 -10.49
C VAL A 367 -2.00 -10.18 -10.41
N ASP A 368 -1.34 -9.98 -11.55
CA ASP A 368 -0.26 -9.00 -11.69
C ASP A 368 -0.84 -7.57 -11.65
N LEU A 369 -0.28 -6.74 -10.77
CA LEU A 369 -0.67 -5.36 -10.53
C LEU A 369 0.28 -4.34 -11.20
N SER A 370 1.35 -4.80 -11.87
CA SER A 370 2.44 -3.95 -12.41
C SER A 370 1.99 -2.81 -13.33
N LYS A 371 0.82 -2.95 -13.97
CA LYS A 371 0.23 -1.97 -14.90
C LYS A 371 -0.91 -1.14 -14.28
N GLN A 372 -1.24 -1.35 -13.01
CA GLN A 372 -2.32 -0.65 -12.31
C GLN A 372 -1.79 0.59 -11.56
N PRO A 373 -2.57 1.67 -11.43
CA PRO A 373 -2.21 2.83 -10.61
C PRO A 373 -1.97 2.46 -9.12
N GLN A 374 -1.10 3.20 -8.43
CA GLN A 374 -0.68 2.88 -7.06
C GLN A 374 -1.86 2.73 -6.09
N GLY A 375 -2.88 3.60 -6.19
CA GLY A 375 -4.08 3.50 -5.35
C GLY A 375 -4.78 2.15 -5.51
N TYR A 376 -4.94 1.68 -6.75
CA TYR A 376 -5.51 0.37 -7.06
C TYR A 376 -4.65 -0.76 -6.48
N GLN A 377 -3.32 -0.69 -6.61
CA GLN A 377 -2.41 -1.72 -6.07
C GLN A 377 -2.55 -1.84 -4.55
N ASP A 378 -2.55 -0.71 -3.83
CA ASP A 378 -2.69 -0.65 -2.38
C ASP A 378 -4.03 -1.24 -1.92
N GLY A 379 -5.13 -0.84 -2.59
CA GLY A 379 -6.48 -1.31 -2.28
C GLY A 379 -6.66 -2.81 -2.55
N TYR A 380 -6.23 -3.27 -3.73
CA TYR A 380 -6.31 -4.67 -4.13
C TYR A 380 -5.51 -5.54 -3.17
N THR A 381 -4.24 -5.21 -2.90
CA THR A 381 -3.34 -6.08 -2.12
C THR A 381 -3.85 -6.31 -0.70
N ALA A 382 -4.35 -5.26 -0.04
CA ALA A 382 -4.92 -5.37 1.30
C ALA A 382 -6.24 -6.18 1.30
N ALA A 383 -7.13 -5.89 0.36
CA ALA A 383 -8.45 -6.52 0.27
C ALA A 383 -8.41 -7.99 -0.17
N TYR A 384 -7.54 -8.31 -1.13
CA TYR A 384 -7.26 -9.68 -1.57
C TYR A 384 -6.70 -10.52 -0.43
N LYS A 385 -5.72 -10.00 0.33
CA LYS A 385 -5.16 -10.73 1.47
C LYS A 385 -6.24 -11.05 2.52
N ALA A 386 -7.07 -10.07 2.88
CA ALA A 386 -8.16 -10.27 3.83
C ALA A 386 -9.21 -11.27 3.31
N GLY A 387 -9.64 -11.12 2.05
CA GLY A 387 -10.59 -12.02 1.40
C GLY A 387 -10.08 -13.46 1.30
N LYS A 388 -8.81 -13.64 0.91
CA LYS A 388 -8.18 -14.96 0.79
C LYS A 388 -8.01 -15.65 2.14
N THR A 389 -7.61 -14.92 3.20
CA THR A 389 -7.62 -15.47 4.56
C THR A 389 -9.02 -15.87 5.03
N SER A 390 -10.06 -15.12 4.63
CA SER A 390 -11.46 -15.51 4.92
C SER A 390 -11.88 -16.75 4.15
N TYR A 391 -11.51 -16.88 2.87
CA TYR A 391 -11.73 -18.09 2.06
C TYR A 391 -11.06 -19.30 2.73
N ASP A 392 -9.77 -19.20 3.05
CA ASP A 392 -8.96 -20.31 3.60
C ASP A 392 -9.48 -20.78 4.97
N THR A 393 -9.91 -19.84 5.83
CA THR A 393 -10.48 -20.17 7.14
C THR A 393 -11.80 -20.92 7.01
N ASP A 394 -12.66 -20.48 6.09
CA ASP A 394 -14.01 -21.04 5.90
C ASP A 394 -13.98 -22.36 5.11
N GLU A 395 -13.00 -22.54 4.23
CA GLU A 395 -12.69 -23.83 3.57
C GLU A 395 -12.24 -24.88 4.59
N VAL A 396 -11.32 -24.54 5.51
CA VAL A 396 -10.90 -25.44 6.60
C VAL A 396 -12.07 -25.81 7.52
N THR A 397 -12.95 -24.86 7.85
CA THR A 397 -14.19 -25.14 8.60
C THR A 397 -15.11 -26.09 7.83
N GLY A 398 -15.27 -25.87 6.52
CA GLY A 398 -16.00 -26.79 5.63
C GLY A 398 -15.41 -28.20 5.65
N VAL A 399 -14.09 -28.36 5.53
CA VAL A 399 -13.40 -29.66 5.60
C VAL A 399 -13.71 -30.37 6.91
N ALA A 400 -13.64 -29.68 8.06
CA ALA A 400 -13.93 -30.28 9.36
C ALA A 400 -15.38 -30.80 9.47
N ASP A 401 -16.36 -29.98 9.08
CA ASP A 401 -17.79 -30.35 9.07
C ASP A 401 -18.07 -31.50 8.08
N GLY A 402 -17.41 -31.49 6.92
CA GLY A 402 -17.49 -32.53 5.90
C GLY A 402 -16.96 -33.86 6.42
N VAL A 403 -15.74 -33.89 6.96
CA VAL A 403 -15.11 -35.08 7.54
C VAL A 403 -15.98 -35.65 8.66
N ALA A 404 -16.46 -34.80 9.57
CA ALA A 404 -17.35 -35.23 10.66
C ALA A 404 -18.67 -35.83 10.15
N THR A 405 -19.25 -35.27 9.08
CA THR A 405 -20.48 -35.83 8.47
C THR A 405 -20.22 -37.18 7.79
N GLY A 406 -19.11 -37.30 7.05
CA GLY A 406 -18.73 -38.53 6.34
C GLY A 406 -18.36 -39.68 7.28
N LEU A 407 -17.57 -39.41 8.33
CA LEU A 407 -17.22 -40.38 9.37
C LEU A 407 -18.44 -40.89 10.15
N ALA A 408 -19.47 -40.07 10.30
CA ALA A 408 -20.74 -40.46 10.91
C ALA A 408 -21.62 -41.32 9.99
N GLY A 409 -21.22 -41.58 8.74
CA GLY A 409 -21.98 -42.35 7.76
C GLY A 409 -23.29 -41.68 7.32
N LYS A 410 -23.38 -40.35 7.44
CA LYS A 410 -24.60 -39.58 7.14
C LYS A 410 -24.70 -39.23 5.66
N THR A 411 -25.91 -39.00 5.18
CA THR A 411 -26.14 -38.33 3.90
C THR A 411 -25.56 -36.91 3.92
N LYS A 412 -24.98 -36.50 2.79
CA LYS A 412 -24.46 -35.15 2.56
C LYS A 412 -25.50 -34.07 2.92
N ALA A 413 -25.07 -33.01 3.60
CA ALA A 413 -25.94 -31.88 3.94
C ALA A 413 -26.31 -31.03 2.70
N ASP A 414 -27.41 -30.27 2.80
CA ASP A 414 -27.65 -29.12 1.93
C ASP A 414 -26.66 -28.00 2.28
N LEU A 415 -26.11 -27.37 1.25
CA LEU A 415 -25.10 -26.31 1.33
C LEU A 415 -25.64 -24.98 0.76
N THR A 416 -26.92 -24.91 0.44
CA THR A 416 -27.60 -23.69 -0.04
C THR A 416 -27.40 -22.54 0.95
N GLY A 417 -26.88 -21.41 0.47
CA GLY A 417 -26.56 -20.24 1.30
C GLY A 417 -25.22 -20.29 2.03
N LYS A 418 -24.42 -21.35 1.89
CA LYS A 418 -23.01 -21.37 2.30
C LYS A 418 -22.13 -20.66 1.27
N SER A 419 -20.90 -20.32 1.67
CA SER A 419 -19.88 -19.77 0.78
C SER A 419 -19.34 -20.83 -0.20
N ALA A 420 -18.61 -20.37 -1.22
CA ALA A 420 -17.91 -21.25 -2.14
C ALA A 420 -16.79 -22.04 -1.43
N SER A 421 -15.99 -21.38 -0.58
CA SER A 421 -14.93 -21.99 0.25
C SER A 421 -15.46 -23.11 1.14
N TYR A 422 -16.47 -22.83 1.95
CA TYR A 422 -17.10 -23.82 2.83
C TYR A 422 -17.67 -24.98 2.01
N THR A 423 -18.30 -24.68 0.88
CA THR A 423 -18.85 -25.70 -0.01
C THR A 423 -17.76 -26.62 -0.56
N THR A 424 -16.66 -26.09 -1.10
CA THR A 424 -15.50 -26.87 -1.60
C THR A 424 -14.93 -27.74 -0.50
N GLY A 425 -14.52 -27.13 0.63
CA GLY A 425 -13.94 -27.85 1.76
C GLY A 425 -14.85 -28.95 2.29
N TYR A 426 -16.16 -28.68 2.40
CA TYR A 426 -17.15 -29.68 2.83
C TYR A 426 -17.26 -30.85 1.85
N GLN A 427 -17.15 -30.62 0.52
CA GLN A 427 -17.20 -31.72 -0.46
C GLN A 427 -16.01 -32.67 -0.29
N ASP A 428 -14.79 -32.11 -0.21
CA ASP A 428 -13.55 -32.88 -0.09
C ASP A 428 -13.46 -33.57 1.28
N GLY A 429 -13.82 -32.86 2.35
CA GLY A 429 -13.92 -33.41 3.69
C GLY A 429 -14.94 -34.54 3.78
N TYR A 430 -16.13 -34.38 3.19
CA TYR A 430 -17.15 -35.43 3.14
C TYR A 430 -16.67 -36.66 2.36
N ALA A 431 -16.01 -36.47 1.21
CA ALA A 431 -15.44 -37.57 0.44
C ALA A 431 -14.35 -38.33 1.23
N ALA A 432 -13.47 -37.61 1.93
CA ALA A 432 -12.44 -38.20 2.79
C ALA A 432 -13.05 -38.95 3.99
N GLY A 433 -14.01 -38.34 4.70
CA GLY A 433 -14.70 -38.95 5.83
C GLY A 433 -15.52 -40.19 5.43
N GLN A 434 -16.20 -40.15 4.28
CA GLN A 434 -16.95 -41.29 3.75
C GLN A 434 -16.03 -42.43 3.31
N LYS A 435 -14.84 -42.13 2.75
CA LYS A 435 -13.80 -43.12 2.45
C LYS A 435 -13.28 -43.79 3.71
N ALA A 436 -13.06 -43.02 4.78
CA ALA A 436 -12.66 -43.55 6.09
C ALA A 436 -13.76 -44.45 6.71
N TYR A 437 -15.01 -43.96 6.80
CA TYR A 437 -16.16 -44.76 7.26
C TYR A 437 -16.28 -46.10 6.49
N ASN A 438 -16.11 -46.08 5.17
CA ASN A 438 -16.17 -47.31 4.35
C ASN A 438 -15.02 -48.28 4.65
N ALA A 439 -13.80 -47.79 4.89
CA ALA A 439 -12.65 -48.62 5.26
C ALA A 439 -12.80 -49.22 6.67
N GLU A 440 -13.25 -48.41 7.64
CA GLU A 440 -13.55 -48.84 9.00
C GLU A 440 -14.69 -49.86 9.02
N LYS A 441 -15.72 -49.67 8.20
CA LYS A 441 -16.83 -50.62 8.02
C LYS A 441 -16.35 -51.95 7.45
N ALA A 442 -15.46 -51.93 6.46
CA ALA A 442 -14.84 -53.16 5.97
C ALA A 442 -13.97 -53.87 7.03
N ALA A 443 -13.29 -53.12 7.91
CA ALA A 443 -12.55 -53.70 9.04
C ALA A 443 -13.49 -54.31 10.10
N GLY A 444 -14.54 -53.58 10.50
CA GLY A 444 -15.57 -54.06 11.41
C GLY A 444 -16.28 -55.31 10.88
N SER A 445 -16.59 -55.35 9.58
CA SER A 445 -17.19 -56.55 8.96
C SER A 445 -16.28 -57.76 8.93
N LYS A 446 -14.95 -57.59 8.81
CA LYS A 446 -14.00 -58.70 8.97
C LYS A 446 -13.99 -59.22 10.40
N ALA A 447 -13.94 -58.33 11.39
CA ALA A 447 -13.95 -58.69 12.81
C ALA A 447 -15.25 -59.40 13.22
N GLY A 448 -16.42 -58.83 12.88
CA GLY A 448 -17.72 -59.42 13.19
C GLY A 448 -17.92 -60.79 12.55
N THR A 449 -17.52 -60.95 11.28
CA THR A 449 -17.51 -62.26 10.61
C THR A 449 -16.64 -63.29 11.36
N ALA A 450 -15.43 -62.90 11.74
CA ALA A 450 -14.48 -63.79 12.42
C ALA A 450 -14.95 -64.21 13.82
N ASP A 451 -15.43 -63.27 14.64
CA ASP A 451 -15.97 -63.57 15.98
C ASP A 451 -17.23 -64.44 15.90
N GLY A 452 -18.15 -64.13 14.98
CA GLY A 452 -19.38 -64.89 14.78
C GLY A 452 -19.10 -66.34 14.33
N LEU A 453 -18.21 -66.54 13.36
CA LEU A 453 -17.77 -67.89 12.93
C LEU A 453 -17.04 -68.67 14.04
N SER A 454 -16.48 -67.96 15.02
CA SER A 454 -15.81 -68.53 16.20
C SER A 454 -16.75 -68.74 17.40
N GLY A 455 -18.06 -68.52 17.24
CA GLY A 455 -19.05 -68.73 18.31
C GLY A 455 -18.95 -67.80 19.53
N LYS A 456 -18.09 -66.78 19.49
CA LYS A 456 -17.84 -65.87 20.61
C LYS A 456 -19.07 -65.01 20.91
N THR A 457 -19.20 -64.55 22.15
CA THR A 457 -20.12 -63.45 22.49
C THR A 457 -19.73 -62.15 21.74
N PRO A 458 -20.68 -61.28 21.36
CA PRO A 458 -20.36 -59.98 20.77
C PRO A 458 -19.46 -59.15 21.69
N VAL A 459 -18.45 -58.48 21.13
CA VAL A 459 -17.61 -57.55 21.91
C VAL A 459 -18.35 -56.22 22.16
N ASP A 460 -17.97 -55.50 23.21
CA ASP A 460 -18.38 -54.11 23.38
C ASP A 460 -17.74 -53.25 22.27
N LEU A 461 -18.57 -52.44 21.61
CA LEU A 461 -18.18 -51.54 20.52
C LEU A 461 -18.15 -50.07 20.97
N THR A 462 -18.30 -49.81 22.27
CA THR A 462 -18.17 -48.47 22.87
C THR A 462 -16.77 -47.91 22.59
N GLY A 463 -16.71 -46.68 22.07
CA GLY A 463 -15.46 -46.03 21.66
C GLY A 463 -14.94 -46.43 20.26
N GLN A 464 -15.52 -47.44 19.60
CA GLN A 464 -15.24 -47.72 18.18
C GLN A 464 -15.91 -46.68 17.26
N SER A 465 -15.41 -46.57 16.02
CA SER A 465 -16.01 -45.67 15.03
C SER A 465 -17.39 -46.17 14.58
N LYS A 466 -18.23 -45.24 14.08
CA LYS A 466 -19.56 -45.57 13.56
C LYS A 466 -19.49 -46.50 12.33
N GLY A 467 -18.44 -46.36 11.51
CA GLY A 467 -18.16 -47.27 10.39
C GLY A 467 -17.90 -48.68 10.89
N TYR A 468 -16.96 -48.83 11.83
CA TYR A 468 -16.61 -50.12 12.42
C TYR A 468 -17.82 -50.80 13.09
N GLN A 469 -18.60 -50.05 13.88
CA GLN A 469 -19.84 -50.50 14.51
C GLN A 469 -20.85 -51.05 13.50
N ASP A 470 -21.13 -50.30 12.43
CA ASP A 470 -22.05 -50.74 11.36
C ASP A 470 -21.53 -52.00 10.64
N GLY A 471 -20.22 -52.11 10.48
CA GLY A 471 -19.58 -53.27 9.84
C GLY A 471 -19.68 -54.54 10.69
N TYR A 472 -19.38 -54.43 11.98
CA TYR A 472 -19.42 -55.55 12.93
C TYR A 472 -20.85 -56.05 13.09
N ASN A 473 -21.78 -55.17 13.44
CA ASN A 473 -23.18 -55.52 13.72
C ASN A 473 -23.92 -56.11 12.52
N ALA A 474 -23.57 -55.72 11.28
CA ALA A 474 -24.16 -56.28 10.07
C ALA A 474 -23.63 -57.68 9.69
N SER A 475 -22.46 -58.08 10.21
CA SER A 475 -21.75 -59.31 9.78
C SER A 475 -21.74 -60.41 10.85
N TYR A 476 -21.59 -60.04 12.12
CA TYR A 476 -21.57 -60.96 13.25
C TYR A 476 -22.78 -61.93 13.27
N PRO A 477 -24.05 -61.49 13.06
CA PRO A 477 -25.19 -62.40 13.11
C PRO A 477 -25.15 -63.49 12.01
N ALA A 478 -24.61 -63.17 10.83
CA ALA A 478 -24.48 -64.12 9.73
C ALA A 478 -23.35 -65.13 9.99
N GLY A 479 -22.22 -64.68 10.54
CA GLY A 479 -21.14 -65.57 10.99
C GLY A 479 -21.62 -66.52 12.10
N TYR A 480 -22.34 -65.99 13.10
CA TYR A 480 -22.89 -66.77 14.21
C TYR A 480 -23.96 -67.77 13.77
N ALA A 481 -24.85 -67.39 12.84
CA ALA A 481 -25.81 -68.32 12.25
C ALA A 481 -25.11 -69.48 11.53
N LYS A 482 -23.99 -69.23 10.82
CA LYS A 482 -23.19 -70.30 10.21
C LYS A 482 -22.49 -71.17 11.26
N TYR A 483 -21.95 -70.58 12.34
CA TYR A 483 -21.41 -71.35 13.47
C TYR A 483 -22.46 -72.32 14.05
N ILE A 484 -23.70 -71.87 14.28
CA ILE A 484 -24.79 -72.73 14.77
C ILE A 484 -25.17 -73.83 13.76
N SER A 485 -25.24 -73.52 12.46
CA SER A 485 -25.51 -74.52 11.42
C SER A 485 -24.41 -75.60 11.35
N ASN A 486 -23.15 -75.18 11.46
CA ASN A 486 -22.00 -76.07 11.51
C ASN A 486 -22.01 -76.92 12.79
N TYR A 487 -22.40 -76.36 13.93
CA TYR A 487 -22.56 -77.06 15.21
C TYR A 487 -23.63 -78.16 15.16
N GLN A 488 -24.79 -77.87 14.56
CA GLN A 488 -25.82 -78.88 14.32
C GLN A 488 -25.32 -80.01 13.40
N THR A 489 -24.60 -79.66 12.33
CA THR A 489 -24.01 -80.66 11.41
C THR A 489 -22.94 -81.51 12.13
N GLY A 490 -22.10 -80.89 12.95
CA GLY A 490 -21.10 -81.57 13.78
C GLY A 490 -21.75 -82.61 14.69
N ILE A 491 -22.83 -82.25 15.40
CA ILE A 491 -23.57 -83.17 16.29
C ILE A 491 -24.03 -84.42 15.53
N THR A 492 -24.61 -84.27 14.34
CA THR A 492 -25.10 -85.42 13.55
C THR A 492 -23.99 -86.40 13.19
N PHE A 493 -22.85 -85.90 12.72
CA PHE A 493 -21.69 -86.75 12.40
C PHE A 493 -21.04 -87.35 13.65
N GLY A 494 -20.94 -86.60 14.75
CA GLY A 494 -20.41 -87.10 16.02
C GLY A 494 -21.21 -88.26 16.60
N ILE A 495 -22.55 -88.15 16.60
CA ILE A 495 -23.44 -89.24 17.05
C ILE A 495 -23.27 -90.48 16.16
N SER A 496 -23.18 -90.29 14.85
CA SER A 496 -22.95 -91.38 13.90
C SER A 496 -21.63 -92.10 14.20
N ASP A 497 -20.50 -91.40 14.18
CA ASP A 497 -19.18 -92.01 14.39
C ASP A 497 -19.12 -92.78 15.72
N ALA A 498 -19.60 -92.20 16.83
CA ALA A 498 -19.58 -92.85 18.13
C ALA A 498 -20.51 -94.07 18.24
N THR A 499 -21.71 -94.05 17.62
CA THR A 499 -22.61 -95.23 17.59
C THR A 499 -22.08 -96.38 16.72
N PHE A 500 -21.14 -96.10 15.81
CA PHE A 500 -20.37 -97.11 15.08
C PHE A 500 -19.02 -97.48 15.74
N GLY A 501 -18.65 -96.85 16.87
CA GLY A 501 -17.38 -97.10 17.57
C GLY A 501 -16.15 -96.47 16.90
N VAL A 502 -16.35 -95.42 16.09
CA VAL A 502 -15.33 -94.76 15.25
C VAL A 502 -15.03 -93.36 15.78
N TYR A 503 -13.88 -92.80 15.40
CA TYR A 503 -13.55 -91.39 15.59
C TYR A 503 -12.87 -90.84 14.32
N THR A 504 -13.56 -89.98 13.57
CA THR A 504 -12.98 -89.25 12.43
C THR A 504 -12.33 -87.95 12.90
N SER A 505 -11.11 -87.66 12.43
CA SER A 505 -10.44 -86.38 12.70
C SER A 505 -11.16 -85.21 12.03
N ASN A 506 -11.47 -84.18 12.81
CA ASN A 506 -12.24 -83.00 12.41
C ASN A 506 -11.43 -81.69 12.42
N ALA A 507 -10.12 -81.73 12.70
CA ALA A 507 -9.29 -80.56 13.02
C ALA A 507 -9.21 -79.48 11.91
N THR A 508 -9.56 -79.81 10.66
CA THR A 508 -9.61 -78.88 9.51
C THR A 508 -11.00 -78.28 9.26
N LYS A 509 -11.98 -78.56 10.13
CA LYS A 509 -13.37 -78.05 10.03
C LYS A 509 -13.52 -76.73 10.79
N GLU A 510 -14.55 -75.96 10.42
CA GLU A 510 -14.87 -74.68 11.08
C GLU A 510 -15.28 -74.91 12.55
N ALA A 511 -14.93 -73.99 13.46
CA ALA A 511 -15.00 -74.17 14.92
C ALA A 511 -16.30 -74.83 15.42
N GLY A 512 -17.46 -74.27 15.03
CA GLY A 512 -18.76 -74.82 15.43
C GLY A 512 -18.95 -76.30 15.06
N TYR A 513 -18.43 -76.77 13.92
CA TYR A 513 -18.46 -78.20 13.59
C TYR A 513 -17.62 -79.02 14.55
N GLN A 514 -16.45 -78.52 14.99
CA GLN A 514 -15.59 -79.23 15.94
C GLN A 514 -16.27 -79.36 17.31
N ASP A 515 -16.81 -78.26 17.83
CA ASP A 515 -17.56 -78.21 19.09
C ASP A 515 -18.81 -79.11 19.04
N GLY A 516 -19.56 -79.04 17.93
CA GLY A 516 -20.74 -79.84 17.69
C GLY A 516 -20.42 -81.33 17.57
N TYR A 517 -19.34 -81.69 16.87
CA TYR A 517 -18.87 -83.07 16.76
C TYR A 517 -18.44 -83.62 18.12
N ALA A 518 -17.73 -82.84 18.94
CA ALA A 518 -17.37 -83.25 20.31
C ALA A 518 -18.62 -83.47 21.20
N ALA A 519 -19.64 -82.63 21.06
CA ALA A 519 -20.93 -82.83 21.74
C ALA A 519 -21.68 -84.08 21.24
N GLY A 520 -21.74 -84.29 19.92
CA GLY A 520 -22.39 -85.43 19.29
C GLY A 520 -21.71 -86.76 19.60
N HIS A 521 -20.37 -86.81 19.57
CA HIS A 521 -19.59 -88.01 19.85
C HIS A 521 -19.82 -88.52 21.28
N ARG A 522 -19.93 -87.61 22.25
CA ARG A 522 -20.36 -87.96 23.62
C ARG A 522 -21.75 -88.58 23.69
N ILE A 523 -22.72 -88.05 22.93
CA ILE A 523 -24.11 -88.55 22.93
C ILE A 523 -24.18 -89.94 22.27
N GLY A 524 -23.52 -90.13 21.12
CA GLY A 524 -23.49 -91.42 20.43
C GLY A 524 -22.75 -92.50 21.22
N GLY A 525 -21.71 -92.13 21.98
CA GLY A 525 -20.99 -93.05 22.85
C GLY A 525 -21.86 -93.62 23.97
N GLN A 526 -22.76 -92.81 24.55
CA GLN A 526 -23.73 -93.29 25.55
C GLN A 526 -24.70 -94.34 24.95
N GLN A 527 -25.21 -94.07 23.74
CA GLN A 527 -26.10 -95.00 23.03
C GLN A 527 -25.40 -96.33 22.68
N TYR A 528 -24.09 -96.31 22.39
CA TYR A 528 -23.30 -97.52 22.18
C TYR A 528 -23.27 -98.40 23.44
N THR A 529 -22.95 -97.83 24.61
CA THR A 529 -22.85 -98.56 25.89
C THR A 529 -24.20 -99.08 26.39
N GLU A 530 -25.29 -98.33 26.17
CA GLU A 530 -26.65 -98.80 26.47
C GLU A 530 -27.01 -100.04 25.63
N ALA A 531 -26.73 -100.01 24.33
CA ALA A 531 -26.96 -101.14 23.44
C ALA A 531 -26.10 -102.37 23.81
N GLU A 532 -24.83 -102.15 24.18
CA GLU A 532 -23.90 -103.19 24.63
C GLU A 532 -24.39 -103.93 25.88
N THR A 533 -24.91 -103.18 26.86
CA THR A 533 -25.50 -103.74 28.08
C THR A 533 -26.73 -104.62 27.78
N ALA A 534 -27.59 -104.18 26.86
CA ALA A 534 -28.74 -104.97 26.41
C ALA A 534 -28.33 -106.25 25.66
N GLY A 535 -27.30 -106.17 24.82
CA GLY A 535 -26.76 -107.33 24.09
C GLY A 535 -26.19 -108.40 25.03
N ALA A 536 -25.36 -107.97 26.00
CA ALA A 536 -24.77 -108.88 26.98
C ALA A 536 -25.82 -109.61 27.82
N THR A 537 -26.93 -108.94 28.16
CA THR A 537 -28.06 -109.54 28.87
C THR A 537 -28.73 -110.65 28.05
N ALA A 538 -28.97 -110.41 26.76
CA ALA A 538 -29.60 -111.39 25.87
C ALA A 538 -28.71 -112.62 25.60
N GLY A 539 -27.42 -112.40 25.31
CA GLY A 539 -26.47 -113.50 25.06
C GLY A 539 -26.37 -114.48 26.23
N THR A 540 -26.38 -113.96 27.46
CA THR A 540 -26.36 -114.77 28.70
C THR A 540 -27.59 -115.68 28.81
N ALA A 541 -28.77 -115.16 28.47
CA ALA A 541 -30.03 -115.89 28.57
C ALA A 541 -30.17 -117.00 27.50
N ASP A 542 -29.70 -116.73 26.28
CA ASP A 542 -29.76 -117.71 25.19
C ASP A 542 -28.74 -118.86 25.38
N GLY A 543 -27.54 -118.56 25.88
CA GLY A 543 -26.51 -119.57 26.16
C GLY A 543 -26.93 -120.55 27.26
N LEU A 544 -27.42 -120.04 28.40
CA LEU A 544 -27.93 -120.88 29.51
C LEU A 544 -29.11 -121.78 29.10
N ALA A 545 -29.90 -121.35 28.11
CA ALA A 545 -31.02 -122.11 27.56
C ALA A 545 -30.61 -123.16 26.49
N GLY A 546 -29.31 -123.30 26.18
CA GLY A 546 -28.81 -124.26 25.19
C GLY A 546 -29.18 -123.94 23.75
N LYS A 547 -29.63 -122.71 23.44
CA LYS A 547 -30.03 -122.30 22.08
C LYS A 547 -28.81 -122.11 21.18
N SER A 548 -29.02 -122.25 19.87
CA SER A 548 -28.06 -121.76 18.85
C SER A 548 -27.92 -120.22 18.92
N PRO A 549 -26.79 -119.64 18.46
CA PRO A 549 -26.57 -118.19 18.50
C PRO A 549 -27.59 -117.43 17.64
N ALA A 550 -28.06 -116.27 18.12
CA ALA A 550 -28.93 -115.38 17.37
C ALA A 550 -28.20 -114.65 16.23
N ASP A 551 -28.92 -114.28 15.18
CA ASP A 551 -28.41 -113.37 14.14
C ASP A 551 -28.37 -111.94 14.66
N LEU A 552 -27.17 -111.38 14.75
CA LEU A 552 -26.90 -110.05 15.29
C LEU A 552 -26.86 -108.95 14.22
N ASN A 553 -26.97 -109.28 12.93
CA ASN A 553 -26.76 -108.32 11.83
C ASN A 553 -27.72 -107.12 11.86
N SER A 554 -28.93 -107.30 12.39
CA SER A 554 -29.96 -106.25 12.52
C SER A 554 -29.89 -105.44 13.81
N GLN A 555 -28.91 -105.68 14.68
CA GLN A 555 -28.77 -105.02 15.99
C GLN A 555 -27.68 -103.93 16.00
N PRO A 556 -27.75 -102.90 16.87
CA PRO A 556 -26.73 -101.87 16.99
C PRO A 556 -25.35 -102.44 17.35
N LYS A 557 -24.25 -101.81 16.90
CA LYS A 557 -22.89 -102.38 17.05
C LYS A 557 -22.48 -102.69 18.49
N GLY A 558 -22.86 -101.85 19.46
CA GLY A 558 -22.70 -102.16 20.89
C GLY A 558 -23.40 -103.47 21.28
N TYR A 559 -24.66 -103.65 20.91
CA TYR A 559 -25.42 -104.88 21.18
C TYR A 559 -24.75 -106.12 20.57
N GLN A 560 -24.22 -106.00 19.34
CA GLN A 560 -23.47 -107.09 18.70
C GLN A 560 -22.25 -107.51 19.52
N ALA A 561 -21.48 -106.54 20.04
CA ALA A 561 -20.32 -106.79 20.90
C ALA A 561 -20.74 -107.44 22.23
N GLY A 562 -21.74 -106.87 22.92
CA GLY A 562 -22.24 -107.37 24.20
C GLY A 562 -22.73 -108.81 24.14
N TYR A 563 -23.59 -109.15 23.16
CA TYR A 563 -24.11 -110.51 22.99
C TYR A 563 -22.98 -111.51 22.71
N SER A 564 -22.03 -111.13 21.83
CA SER A 564 -20.89 -111.98 21.45
C SER A 564 -19.96 -112.27 22.63
N ALA A 565 -19.89 -111.36 23.62
CA ALA A 565 -19.06 -111.54 24.81
C ALA A 565 -19.66 -112.50 25.86
N SER A 566 -21.00 -112.55 26.01
CA SER A 566 -21.65 -113.29 27.10
C SER A 566 -22.22 -114.67 26.71
N TYR A 567 -22.62 -114.85 25.45
CA TYR A 567 -23.16 -116.11 24.95
C TYR A 567 -22.20 -117.32 25.09
N PRO A 568 -20.88 -117.23 24.78
CA PRO A 568 -20.01 -118.41 24.81
C PRO A 568 -19.84 -119.03 26.21
N ALA A 569 -19.69 -118.20 27.24
CA ALA A 569 -19.49 -118.66 28.61
C ALA A 569 -20.76 -119.27 29.22
N SER A 570 -21.91 -118.66 28.94
CA SER A 570 -23.22 -119.17 29.39
C SER A 570 -23.59 -120.49 28.70
N HIS A 571 -23.24 -120.67 27.42
CA HIS A 571 -23.47 -121.92 26.71
C HIS A 571 -22.60 -123.08 27.22
N GLN A 572 -21.35 -122.84 27.62
CA GLN A 572 -20.51 -123.88 28.23
C GLN A 572 -21.08 -124.43 29.54
N SER A 573 -21.73 -123.58 30.36
CA SER A 573 -22.39 -124.03 31.60
C SER A 573 -23.50 -125.07 31.33
N TYR A 574 -24.24 -124.92 30.22
CA TYR A 574 -25.27 -125.89 29.81
C TYR A 574 -24.66 -127.26 29.42
N VAL A 575 -23.49 -127.25 28.77
CA VAL A 575 -22.82 -128.48 28.30
C VAL A 575 -22.26 -129.31 29.46
N SER A 576 -21.59 -128.69 30.44
CA SER A 576 -21.05 -129.40 31.61
C SER A 576 -22.15 -130.07 32.43
N ASP A 577 -23.27 -129.38 32.64
CA ASP A 577 -24.43 -129.93 33.36
C ASP A 577 -25.04 -131.14 32.63
N TYR A 578 -25.11 -131.10 31.30
CA TYR A 578 -25.60 -132.22 30.48
C TYR A 578 -24.77 -133.49 30.65
N GLN A 579 -23.44 -133.38 30.71
CA GLN A 579 -22.56 -134.52 30.98
C GLN A 579 -22.74 -135.07 32.41
N ALA A 580 -22.87 -134.19 33.41
CA ALA A 580 -23.12 -134.59 34.79
C ALA A 580 -24.47 -135.33 34.98
N GLY A 581 -25.50 -134.96 34.21
CA GLY A 581 -26.78 -135.67 34.16
C GLY A 581 -26.62 -137.09 33.58
N GLN A 582 -25.94 -137.21 32.44
CA GLN A 582 -25.83 -138.47 31.69
C GLN A 582 -25.15 -139.60 32.47
N THR A 583 -24.08 -139.29 33.21
CA THR A 583 -23.40 -140.27 34.08
C THR A 583 -24.29 -140.75 35.22
N ALA A 584 -25.10 -139.86 35.82
CA ALA A 584 -26.04 -140.24 36.88
C ALA A 584 -27.17 -141.13 36.35
N GLY A 585 -27.66 -140.85 35.14
CA GLY A 585 -28.69 -141.66 34.47
C GLY A 585 -28.26 -143.11 34.25
N GLN A 586 -27.09 -143.33 33.64
CA GLN A 586 -26.59 -144.68 33.33
C GLN A 586 -26.48 -145.57 34.58
N ASN A 587 -25.97 -144.99 35.68
CA ASN A 587 -25.74 -145.74 36.91
C ASN A 587 -27.06 -146.14 37.60
N ASP A 588 -28.10 -145.29 37.51
CA ASP A 588 -29.44 -145.66 37.98
C ASP A 588 -30.08 -146.76 37.11
N GLY A 589 -30.07 -146.58 35.78
CA GLY A 589 -30.69 -147.53 34.85
C GLY A 589 -30.09 -148.94 34.92
N THR A 590 -28.76 -149.04 35.05
CA THR A 590 -28.06 -150.34 35.14
C THR A 590 -28.42 -151.13 36.40
N ASN A 591 -28.84 -150.43 37.46
CA ASN A 591 -29.30 -151.02 38.72
C ASN A 591 -30.84 -151.14 38.81
N ASN A 592 -31.56 -151.00 37.67
CA ASN A 592 -33.03 -150.99 37.60
C ASN A 592 -33.68 -150.02 38.60
N LYS A 593 -33.08 -148.83 38.75
CA LYS A 593 -33.49 -147.75 39.65
C LYS A 593 -33.85 -146.51 38.82
N THR A 594 -34.75 -145.67 39.33
CA THR A 594 -35.08 -144.37 38.72
C THR A 594 -35.07 -143.30 39.80
N THR A 595 -34.46 -142.15 39.52
CA THR A 595 -34.40 -140.99 40.44
C THR A 595 -35.11 -139.78 39.81
N VAL A 596 -35.80 -138.99 40.64
CA VAL A 596 -36.49 -137.76 40.20
C VAL A 596 -35.46 -136.64 40.02
N THR A 597 -35.39 -136.05 38.84
CA THR A 597 -34.42 -134.98 38.49
C THR A 597 -34.93 -133.56 38.74
N THR A 598 -36.22 -133.39 39.04
CA THR A 598 -36.91 -132.09 39.09
C THR A 598 -36.17 -131.05 39.93
N GLY A 599 -35.86 -129.91 39.31
CA GLY A 599 -35.16 -128.80 39.97
C GLY A 599 -33.65 -128.80 39.71
N LYS A 600 -33.23 -129.43 38.61
CA LYS A 600 -31.87 -129.32 38.05
C LYS A 600 -31.89 -128.36 36.85
N SER A 601 -30.73 -128.08 36.28
CA SER A 601 -30.61 -127.25 35.08
C SER A 601 -31.08 -128.01 33.83
N ALA A 602 -31.48 -127.26 32.80
CA ALA A 602 -31.99 -127.84 31.55
C ALA A 602 -30.98 -128.76 30.83
N GLY A 603 -29.66 -128.53 31.02
CA GLY A 603 -28.62 -129.45 30.58
C GLY A 603 -28.70 -130.78 31.33
N TYR A 604 -28.64 -130.74 32.66
CA TYR A 604 -28.63 -131.93 33.52
C TYR A 604 -29.87 -132.82 33.34
N GLU A 605 -31.07 -132.23 33.28
CA GLU A 605 -32.31 -132.99 33.10
C GLU A 605 -32.33 -133.72 31.74
N ALA A 606 -31.89 -133.07 30.65
CA ALA A 606 -31.78 -133.71 29.33
C ALA A 606 -30.68 -134.80 29.30
N GLY A 607 -29.57 -134.58 30.00
CA GLY A 607 -28.48 -135.56 30.13
C GLY A 607 -28.94 -136.83 30.83
N TYR A 608 -29.62 -136.72 31.98
CA TYR A 608 -30.05 -137.86 32.79
C TYR A 608 -30.95 -138.83 32.02
N VAL A 609 -31.91 -138.32 31.25
CA VAL A 609 -32.82 -139.16 30.44
C VAL A 609 -32.05 -140.00 29.42
N ALA A 610 -31.09 -139.39 28.71
CA ALA A 610 -30.25 -140.10 27.75
C ALA A 610 -29.33 -141.16 28.41
N GLY A 611 -28.85 -140.88 29.63
CA GLY A 611 -28.07 -141.84 30.40
C GLY A 611 -28.90 -143.05 30.85
N HIS A 612 -30.09 -142.79 31.40
CA HIS A 612 -30.94 -143.82 32.03
C HIS A 612 -31.31 -144.95 31.07
N GLN A 613 -31.68 -144.60 29.83
CA GLN A 613 -32.01 -145.55 28.76
C GLN A 613 -30.86 -146.52 28.43
N VAL A 614 -29.61 -146.05 28.47
CA VAL A 614 -28.43 -146.90 28.20
C VAL A 614 -28.19 -147.89 29.35
N GLY A 615 -28.42 -147.47 30.60
CA GLY A 615 -28.33 -148.36 31.75
C GLY A 615 -29.39 -149.47 31.74
N GLU A 616 -30.64 -149.12 31.40
CA GLU A 616 -31.75 -150.09 31.33
C GLU A 616 -31.48 -151.21 30.29
N GLN A 617 -30.85 -150.89 29.16
CA GLN A 617 -30.45 -151.90 28.17
C GLN A 617 -29.42 -152.90 28.71
N LEU A 618 -28.46 -152.43 29.51
CA LEU A 618 -27.43 -153.29 30.13
C LEU A 618 -28.04 -154.25 31.16
N TYR A 619 -28.96 -153.78 32.00
CA TYR A 619 -29.70 -154.62 32.96
C TYR A 619 -30.45 -155.76 32.25
N ASN A 620 -31.21 -155.43 31.19
CA ASN A 620 -31.99 -156.43 30.45
C ASN A 620 -31.11 -157.45 29.72
N THR A 621 -29.99 -157.03 29.14
CA THR A 621 -29.05 -157.94 28.46
C THR A 621 -28.46 -158.96 29.42
N ALA A 622 -28.05 -158.53 30.62
CA ALA A 622 -27.51 -159.41 31.65
C ALA A 622 -28.54 -160.49 32.08
N LYS A 623 -29.83 -160.12 32.15
CA LYS A 623 -30.93 -160.99 32.58
C LYS A 623 -31.20 -162.16 31.65
N THR A 624 -31.12 -161.94 30.34
CA THR A 624 -31.26 -163.03 29.35
C THR A 624 -30.10 -164.04 29.44
N ALA A 625 -28.87 -163.58 29.67
CA ALA A 625 -27.72 -164.46 29.84
C ALA A 625 -27.85 -165.36 31.09
N GLY A 626 -28.23 -164.78 32.23
CA GLY A 626 -28.44 -165.54 33.48
C GLY A 626 -29.48 -166.65 33.33
N ALA A 627 -30.64 -166.35 32.74
CA ALA A 627 -31.71 -167.33 32.51
C ALA A 627 -31.31 -168.48 31.56
N THR A 628 -30.34 -168.23 30.66
CA THR A 628 -29.80 -169.26 29.77
C THR A 628 -28.91 -170.24 30.54
N ALA A 629 -28.00 -169.72 31.37
CA ALA A 629 -27.13 -170.54 32.22
C ALA A 629 -27.94 -171.38 33.22
N GLY A 630 -28.89 -170.77 33.95
CA GLY A 630 -29.72 -171.49 34.93
C GLY A 630 -30.48 -172.67 34.32
N SER A 631 -31.04 -172.49 33.12
CA SER A 631 -31.73 -173.56 32.38
C SER A 631 -30.82 -174.75 32.05
N ASN A 632 -29.57 -174.48 31.65
CA ASN A 632 -28.60 -175.51 31.25
C ASN A 632 -28.10 -176.32 32.46
N ASP A 633 -27.59 -175.63 33.49
CA ASP A 633 -27.03 -176.25 34.70
C ASP A 633 -28.08 -177.15 35.38
N GLY A 634 -29.32 -176.68 35.45
CA GLY A 634 -30.43 -177.45 35.99
C GLY A 634 -30.73 -178.73 35.20
N LEU A 635 -30.78 -178.67 33.86
CA LEU A 635 -31.07 -179.84 33.03
C LEU A 635 -29.93 -180.87 32.99
N ALA A 636 -28.69 -180.46 33.27
CA ALA A 636 -27.53 -181.35 33.40
C ALA A 636 -27.51 -182.12 34.74
N GLY A 637 -28.22 -181.63 35.76
CA GLY A 637 -28.14 -182.15 37.14
C GLY A 637 -26.92 -181.62 37.92
N ASP A 638 -26.33 -180.51 37.47
CA ASP A 638 -25.21 -179.85 38.16
C ASP A 638 -25.70 -179.02 39.36
N PRO A 639 -24.87 -178.84 40.42
CA PRO A 639 -25.22 -178.04 41.58
C PRO A 639 -25.18 -176.53 41.29
N ALA A 640 -26.20 -175.80 41.78
CA ALA A 640 -26.41 -174.37 41.56
C ALA A 640 -25.15 -173.49 41.75
N ALA A 641 -24.92 -172.59 40.79
CA ALA A 641 -23.80 -171.65 40.81
C ALA A 641 -23.98 -170.50 41.83
N ASP A 642 -22.85 -169.97 42.33
CA ASP A 642 -22.83 -168.72 43.10
C ASP A 642 -22.95 -167.51 42.16
N LEU A 643 -23.92 -166.64 42.45
CA LEU A 643 -24.29 -165.48 41.64
C LEU A 643 -23.76 -164.15 42.19
N ALA A 644 -23.12 -164.14 43.37
CA ALA A 644 -22.80 -162.93 44.12
C ALA A 644 -21.91 -161.90 43.39
N THR A 645 -21.20 -162.33 42.34
CA THR A 645 -20.31 -161.48 41.52
C THR A 645 -20.94 -160.99 40.21
N GLN A 646 -22.16 -161.41 39.88
CA GLN A 646 -22.81 -161.11 38.60
C GLN A 646 -23.68 -159.85 38.65
N PRO A 647 -23.91 -159.14 37.53
CA PRO A 647 -24.79 -157.97 37.49
C PRO A 647 -26.23 -158.33 37.91
N GLN A 648 -26.96 -157.39 38.54
CA GLN A 648 -28.28 -157.66 39.13
C GLN A 648 -29.24 -158.36 38.16
N GLY A 649 -29.30 -157.92 36.90
CA GLY A 649 -30.11 -158.58 35.88
C GLY A 649 -29.79 -160.07 35.72
N TYR A 650 -28.51 -160.43 35.66
CA TYR A 650 -28.06 -161.83 35.53
C TYR A 650 -28.48 -162.67 36.74
N GLN A 651 -28.37 -162.12 37.97
CA GLN A 651 -28.81 -162.79 39.18
C GLN A 651 -30.33 -163.07 39.15
N ASP A 652 -31.13 -162.08 38.73
CA ASP A 652 -32.57 -162.23 38.55
C ASP A 652 -32.91 -163.28 37.48
N GLY A 653 -32.09 -163.39 36.43
CA GLY A 653 -32.25 -164.33 35.33
C GLY A 653 -32.00 -165.77 35.74
N TYR A 654 -30.84 -166.07 36.32
CA TYR A 654 -30.44 -167.45 36.66
C TYR A 654 -31.40 -168.10 37.66
N ASN A 655 -31.74 -167.38 38.73
CA ASN A 655 -32.66 -167.85 39.76
C ASN A 655 -34.08 -168.15 39.24
N SER A 656 -34.46 -167.59 38.09
CA SER A 656 -35.80 -167.80 37.50
C SER A 656 -35.98 -169.12 36.74
N THR A 657 -34.89 -169.84 36.44
CA THR A 657 -34.91 -171.00 35.53
C THR A 657 -34.31 -172.28 36.12
N TYR A 658 -33.22 -172.18 36.87
CA TYR A 658 -32.50 -173.33 37.42
C TYR A 658 -33.37 -174.39 38.13
N PRO A 659 -34.32 -174.04 39.03
CA PRO A 659 -35.11 -175.04 39.75
C PRO A 659 -35.96 -175.94 38.86
N THR A 660 -36.41 -175.44 37.70
CA THR A 660 -37.30 -176.18 36.78
C THR A 660 -36.53 -177.19 35.94
N GLY A 661 -35.29 -176.88 35.55
CA GLY A 661 -34.42 -177.84 34.85
C GLY A 661 -34.11 -179.05 35.73
N HIS A 662 -33.67 -178.81 36.97
CA HIS A 662 -33.22 -179.87 37.88
C HIS A 662 -34.33 -180.85 38.29
N GLN A 663 -35.60 -180.44 38.33
CA GLN A 663 -36.70 -181.38 38.57
C GLN A 663 -36.91 -182.34 37.38
N THR A 664 -36.74 -181.85 36.15
CA THR A 664 -37.00 -182.61 34.91
C THR A 664 -35.99 -183.75 34.69
N TYR A 665 -34.77 -183.61 35.24
CA TYR A 665 -33.73 -184.64 35.20
C TYR A 665 -34.08 -185.89 36.04
N VAL A 666 -34.80 -185.73 37.16
CA VAL A 666 -35.03 -186.80 38.15
C VAL A 666 -36.05 -187.84 37.68
N ASP A 667 -37.04 -187.44 36.88
CA ASP A 667 -38.25 -188.23 36.63
C ASP A 667 -38.11 -189.35 35.56
N ASN A 668 -36.91 -189.60 35.00
CA ASN A 668 -36.70 -190.34 33.75
C ASN A 668 -36.05 -191.76 33.85
N GLN A 669 -35.96 -192.40 35.03
CA GLN A 669 -35.07 -193.58 35.22
C GLN A 669 -35.67 -195.02 35.29
N GLU A 670 -36.98 -195.25 35.06
CA GLU A 670 -37.55 -196.62 35.14
C GLU A 670 -38.20 -197.13 33.82
N THR A 671 -37.50 -197.93 32.98
CA THR A 671 -38.01 -199.17 32.28
C THR A 671 -37.08 -199.81 31.19
N VAL A 672 -37.12 -201.16 31.10
CA VAL A 672 -36.74 -202.08 29.96
C VAL A 672 -35.24 -202.43 29.70
N ASN A 673 -35.02 -203.68 29.21
CA ASN A 673 -33.73 -204.36 28.89
C ASN A 673 -33.76 -205.01 27.47
N GLY A 674 -32.60 -205.37 26.87
CA GLY A 674 -32.58 -206.39 25.79
C GLY A 674 -31.37 -206.56 24.84
N GLU A 675 -30.26 -207.16 25.32
CA GLU A 675 -29.35 -208.17 24.67
C GLU A 675 -28.80 -208.04 23.20
N PRO A 676 -27.75 -208.80 22.76
CA PRO A 676 -26.52 -208.12 22.34
C PRO A 676 -25.85 -208.58 21.02
N GLU A 677 -24.95 -207.75 20.49
CA GLU A 677 -23.82 -208.17 19.65
C GLU A 677 -22.55 -207.38 20.05
N ASN A 678 -21.35 -207.94 19.82
CA ASN A 678 -20.18 -207.65 20.67
C ASN A 678 -18.88 -207.39 19.89
N GLY A 679 -18.11 -206.36 20.30
CA GLY A 679 -16.70 -206.23 19.94
C GLY A 679 -16.32 -205.31 18.77
N GLN A 680 -16.83 -204.07 18.73
CA GLN A 680 -16.22 -202.99 17.94
C GLN A 680 -15.82 -201.80 18.81
N ALA A 681 -14.75 -201.12 18.41
CA ALA A 681 -14.14 -200.00 19.12
C ALA A 681 -13.85 -198.82 18.16
N VAL A 682 -13.33 -197.72 18.72
CA VAL A 682 -13.08 -196.38 18.13
C VAL A 682 -14.19 -195.35 18.45
N GLN A 683 -13.76 -194.13 18.77
CA GLN A 683 -14.46 -193.15 19.61
C GLN A 683 -15.28 -192.12 18.79
N THR A 684 -16.44 -191.71 19.30
CA THR A 684 -17.18 -190.50 18.85
C THR A 684 -17.99 -189.87 20.00
N THR A 685 -17.87 -188.56 20.20
CA THR A 685 -18.75 -187.72 21.06
C THR A 685 -18.93 -186.34 20.42
N THR A 686 -19.98 -185.59 20.81
CA THR A 686 -20.52 -184.45 20.06
C THR A 686 -20.99 -183.29 20.94
N GLN A 687 -21.08 -182.09 20.34
CA GLN A 687 -21.81 -180.88 20.82
C GLN A 687 -21.22 -180.15 22.04
N PRO A 688 -21.58 -178.86 22.28
CA PRO A 688 -21.69 -177.76 21.31
C PRO A 688 -20.88 -176.50 21.76
N SER A 689 -21.25 -175.31 21.29
CA SER A 689 -20.43 -174.07 21.30
C SER A 689 -20.93 -172.92 22.21
N ASP A 690 -20.04 -171.96 22.48
CA ASP A 690 -20.22 -170.67 23.20
C ASP A 690 -20.45 -170.78 24.73
N PRO A 691 -20.17 -169.74 25.58
CA PRO A 691 -20.15 -168.29 25.27
C PRO A 691 -19.06 -167.38 25.96
N ILE A 692 -19.05 -166.09 25.57
CA ILE A 692 -18.94 -164.81 26.38
C ILE A 692 -18.04 -164.83 27.65
N ASN A 693 -17.04 -163.93 27.86
CA ASN A 693 -17.24 -162.51 28.29
C ASN A 693 -15.98 -161.59 28.31
N VAL A 694 -16.21 -160.27 28.16
CA VAL A 694 -15.61 -159.02 28.78
C VAL A 694 -14.27 -159.12 29.58
N THR A 695 -13.29 -158.19 29.51
CA THR A 695 -13.35 -156.71 29.75
C THR A 695 -12.16 -155.89 29.17
N ALA A 696 -12.41 -154.58 28.94
CA ALA A 696 -11.48 -153.42 29.08
C ALA A 696 -10.28 -153.28 28.08
N ASN A 697 -9.72 -152.07 27.86
CA ASN A 697 -9.99 -150.75 28.47
C ASN A 697 -10.00 -149.60 27.43
N ASN A 698 -10.46 -148.40 27.84
CA ASN A 698 -10.89 -147.30 26.95
C ASN A 698 -9.85 -146.16 26.77
N SER A 699 -10.29 -145.07 26.14
CA SER A 699 -9.54 -144.08 25.36
C SER A 699 -8.99 -142.88 26.15
N GLN A 700 -8.29 -142.00 25.42
CA GLN A 700 -7.84 -140.67 25.84
C GLN A 700 -9.00 -139.78 26.35
N GLN A 701 -8.69 -138.87 27.29
CA GLN A 701 -9.27 -137.52 27.30
C GLN A 701 -8.26 -136.52 27.89
N ASN A 702 -8.23 -135.30 27.37
CA ASN A 702 -7.53 -134.15 27.97
C ASN A 702 -8.57 -133.27 28.68
N ASP A 703 -8.22 -132.74 29.85
CA ASP A 703 -9.02 -131.71 30.54
C ASP A 703 -8.64 -130.27 30.13
N PRO A 704 -9.51 -129.28 30.39
CA PRO A 704 -9.42 -127.94 29.78
C PRO A 704 -8.83 -126.85 30.70
N SER A 705 -8.88 -125.63 30.16
CA SER A 705 -8.77 -124.29 30.76
C SER A 705 -8.96 -124.13 32.28
N ASP A 706 -8.26 -123.12 32.83
CA ASP A 706 -8.79 -122.29 33.92
C ASP A 706 -8.61 -120.79 33.60
N ALA A 707 -9.32 -119.88 34.29
CA ALA A 707 -9.57 -118.52 33.80
C ALA A 707 -9.57 -117.40 34.87
N ASN A 708 -9.48 -116.16 34.36
CA ASN A 708 -9.97 -114.90 34.96
C ASN A 708 -9.43 -114.40 36.33
N ASN A 709 -8.58 -113.37 36.23
CA ASN A 709 -8.91 -111.98 36.60
C ASN A 709 -9.47 -111.64 38.02
N LEU A 710 -8.66 -110.91 38.80
CA LEU A 710 -9.02 -109.76 39.67
C LEU A 710 -7.68 -109.02 39.96
N LYS A 711 -7.44 -107.71 39.74
CA LYS A 711 -8.09 -106.42 40.12
C LYS A 711 -7.74 -105.96 41.55
N THR A 712 -7.73 -104.64 41.77
CA THR A 712 -7.40 -103.84 42.99
C THR A 712 -5.89 -103.51 43.17
N ASP A 713 -5.48 -102.31 43.61
CA ASP A 713 -6.24 -101.07 43.89
C ASP A 713 -5.38 -99.77 43.87
N ALA A 714 -6.07 -98.61 43.95
CA ALA A 714 -5.69 -97.30 44.54
C ALA A 714 -4.28 -96.68 44.25
N ALA A 715 -4.21 -95.51 43.59
CA ALA A 715 -4.23 -94.13 44.18
C ALA A 715 -2.82 -93.62 44.59
N GLU A 716 -2.50 -92.31 44.66
CA GLU A 716 -3.32 -91.10 44.57
C GLU A 716 -2.48 -89.90 44.00
N ASP A 717 -3.16 -88.91 43.39
CA ASP A 717 -2.86 -87.46 43.33
C ASP A 717 -1.43 -86.87 43.05
N VAL A 718 -1.20 -86.07 41.99
CA VAL A 718 -1.48 -84.60 41.80
C VAL A 718 -0.28 -83.70 42.18
N ASN A 719 0.06 -82.58 41.50
CA ASN A 719 -0.51 -81.78 40.39
C ASN A 719 0.60 -81.56 39.31
N LYS A 720 0.33 -81.55 37.99
CA LYS A 720 -0.21 -80.45 37.14
C LYS A 720 0.51 -79.08 37.25
N ASN A 721 0.66 -78.24 36.21
CA ASN A 721 0.49 -78.30 34.74
C ASN A 721 1.26 -77.09 34.14
N GLY A 722 1.43 -76.89 32.83
CA GLY A 722 0.96 -77.62 31.64
C GLY A 722 1.93 -77.41 30.45
N GLN A 723 1.77 -78.17 29.35
CA GLN A 723 0.99 -77.80 28.15
C GLN A 723 1.60 -76.63 27.35
N GLU A 724 2.18 -76.83 26.16
CA GLU A 724 1.56 -77.19 24.84
C GLU A 724 0.91 -75.96 24.16
N THR A 725 1.13 -75.64 22.87
CA THR A 725 2.09 -76.17 21.87
C THR A 725 2.36 -75.11 20.76
N ASP A 726 3.40 -75.34 19.94
CA ASP A 726 3.70 -74.69 18.65
C ASP A 726 2.56 -74.91 17.60
N PRO A 727 2.42 -74.16 16.48
CA PRO A 727 3.40 -74.24 15.36
C PRO A 727 3.60 -72.99 14.44
N SER A 728 4.79 -72.90 13.81
CA SER A 728 5.04 -72.55 12.37
C SER A 728 4.58 -71.19 11.75
N ASP A 729 5.16 -70.64 10.66
CA ASP A 729 6.49 -70.81 10.04
C ASP A 729 6.87 -69.59 9.16
N HIS A 730 8.10 -69.11 9.34
CA HIS A 730 9.16 -68.79 8.35
C HIS A 730 8.92 -68.21 6.90
N LEU A 731 9.75 -67.18 6.56
CA LEU A 731 10.40 -66.86 5.24
C LEU A 731 9.54 -66.12 4.14
N VAL A 732 10.04 -65.29 3.18
CA VAL A 732 11.41 -64.79 2.85
C VAL A 732 11.47 -63.49 1.96
N ASN A 733 12.55 -62.70 2.11
CA ASN A 733 13.28 -61.71 1.25
C ASN A 733 12.63 -60.64 0.32
N GLY A 734 13.42 -59.56 0.06
CA GLY A 734 13.33 -58.65 -1.12
C GLY A 734 13.42 -57.15 -0.79
N GLU A 735 14.53 -56.58 -0.28
CA GLU A 735 15.78 -56.13 -0.93
C GLU A 735 15.75 -54.82 -1.78
N ALA A 736 16.84 -54.03 -1.63
CA ALA A 736 17.37 -52.93 -2.47
C ALA A 736 16.61 -51.58 -2.60
N HIS A 737 17.23 -50.46 -3.01
CA HIS A 737 18.46 -49.77 -2.52
C HIS A 737 18.67 -48.44 -3.30
N ALA A 738 18.75 -47.27 -2.62
CA ALA A 738 19.40 -46.00 -3.03
C ALA A 738 18.96 -44.86 -2.07
N THR A 739 19.73 -44.07 -1.33
CA THR A 739 21.18 -43.72 -1.24
C THR A 739 21.62 -42.40 -1.91
N ALA A 740 21.29 -41.28 -1.27
CA ALA A 740 22.06 -40.01 -1.18
C ALA A 740 21.44 -39.15 -0.05
N GLY A 741 22.11 -38.41 0.84
CA GLY A 741 23.51 -37.95 0.90
C GLY A 741 23.64 -36.53 0.32
N TYR A 742 24.09 -35.47 0.99
CA TYR A 742 24.62 -35.23 2.36
C TYR A 742 24.05 -33.86 2.84
N THR A 743 23.74 -33.59 4.11
CA THR A 743 24.64 -33.35 5.27
C THR A 743 25.69 -32.24 5.05
N GLN A 744 25.42 -31.01 5.50
CA GLN A 744 26.04 -30.37 6.68
C GLN A 744 25.25 -29.07 7.02
N LYS A 745 24.99 -28.62 8.26
CA LYS A 745 25.65 -28.65 9.60
C LYS A 745 26.35 -27.31 9.89
N GLN A 746 26.08 -26.78 11.10
CA GLN A 746 26.76 -25.70 11.86
C GLN A 746 26.29 -24.23 11.74
N THR A 747 26.33 -23.39 12.79
CA THR A 747 26.26 -23.59 14.29
C THR A 747 26.27 -22.22 15.01
N GLN A 748 25.61 -22.10 16.20
CA GLN A 748 25.72 -21.00 17.21
C GLN A 748 25.21 -19.60 16.76
N LYS A 749 24.91 -18.63 17.64
CA LYS A 749 24.85 -18.55 19.13
C LYS A 749 23.66 -17.63 19.52
N GLY A 750 23.01 -17.75 20.68
CA GLY A 750 23.46 -17.17 21.97
C GLY A 750 22.61 -15.93 22.30
N SER A 751 21.91 -15.87 23.45
CA SER A 751 22.42 -15.39 24.75
C SER A 751 22.67 -13.87 24.79
N ALA A 752 22.20 -13.08 25.77
CA ALA A 752 21.41 -13.39 26.98
C ALA A 752 20.78 -12.11 27.61
N THR A 753 20.38 -12.19 28.89
CA THR A 753 19.89 -11.13 29.81
C THR A 753 18.43 -10.68 29.63
N GLY A 754 17.66 -10.37 30.69
CA GLY A 754 17.81 -10.76 32.12
C GLY A 754 17.40 -9.70 33.15
N SER A 755 16.55 -10.08 34.13
CA SER A 755 16.17 -9.30 35.34
C SER A 755 15.40 -7.98 35.10
N ALA A 756 14.75 -7.33 36.09
CA ALA A 756 14.03 -7.72 37.34
C ALA A 756 13.36 -6.42 37.88
N ARG A 757 12.34 -6.37 38.75
CA ARG A 757 11.48 -7.35 39.48
C ARG A 757 10.06 -6.71 39.54
N GLY A 758 9.05 -7.05 40.35
CA GLY A 758 8.88 -7.97 41.48
C GLY A 758 7.39 -8.04 41.88
N GLN A 759 7.04 -8.75 42.96
CA GLN A 759 5.65 -9.07 43.32
C GLN A 759 5.00 -8.05 44.27
N GLN A 760 3.68 -7.87 44.17
CA GLN A 760 2.81 -7.93 45.36
C GLN A 760 1.35 -8.24 44.99
N THR A 761 0.74 -9.20 45.71
CA THR A 761 -0.70 -9.52 45.65
C THR A 761 -1.41 -8.98 46.90
N THR A 762 -2.60 -8.41 46.71
CA THR A 762 -3.58 -8.18 47.79
C THR A 762 -4.97 -8.57 47.27
N VAL A 763 -5.82 -9.07 48.17
CA VAL A 763 -7.17 -9.60 47.88
C VAL A 763 -8.17 -8.90 48.82
N GLN A 764 -9.48 -9.04 48.57
CA GLN A 764 -10.64 -8.61 49.39
C GLN A 764 -11.05 -7.12 49.27
N SER A 765 -12.30 -6.71 49.57
CA SER A 765 -13.63 -7.37 49.49
C SER A 765 -14.74 -6.35 49.85
N GLN A 766 -15.87 -6.38 49.11
CA GLN A 766 -17.23 -5.97 49.59
C GLN A 766 -17.37 -4.46 49.99
N THR A 767 -18.55 -3.85 50.24
CA THR A 767 -19.88 -4.33 50.68
C THR A 767 -21.03 -3.49 50.06
N THR A 768 -22.30 -3.86 50.32
CA THR A 768 -23.53 -3.41 49.61
C THR A 768 -24.54 -2.68 50.54
N GLN A 769 -25.63 -2.13 49.96
CA GLN A 769 -26.86 -1.54 50.60
C GLN A 769 -26.71 -0.07 51.09
N TYR A 770 -27.72 0.82 51.16
CA TYR A 770 -29.20 0.83 51.01
C TYR A 770 -29.66 2.06 50.15
N GLY A 771 -30.93 2.31 49.77
CA GLY A 771 -32.19 1.54 49.85
C GLY A 771 -33.48 2.41 49.77
N THR A 772 -34.32 2.20 48.73
CA THR A 772 -35.80 2.43 48.60
C THR A 772 -36.53 3.66 49.22
N ALA A 773 -37.22 4.47 48.39
CA ALA A 773 -38.65 4.91 48.56
C ALA A 773 -39.17 5.85 47.42
N GLN A 774 -40.51 6.06 47.37
CA GLN A 774 -41.35 6.80 46.37
C GLN A 774 -42.33 7.77 47.12
N PRO A 775 -43.34 8.45 46.52
CA PRO A 775 -43.45 9.28 45.27
C PRO A 775 -44.33 10.58 45.41
N THR A 776 -44.43 11.41 44.36
CA THR A 776 -45.64 12.16 43.84
C THR A 776 -45.22 13.03 42.63
N SER A 777 -45.89 13.11 41.45
CA SER A 777 -47.23 13.67 41.09
C SER A 777 -47.29 15.21 41.22
N VAL A 778 -47.76 16.07 40.28
CA VAL A 778 -48.55 15.98 39.01
C VAL A 778 -47.94 16.98 37.95
N ASN A 779 -48.46 17.48 36.80
CA ASN A 779 -49.78 17.56 36.11
C ASN A 779 -49.65 17.64 34.54
N ASN A 780 -50.60 18.29 33.83
CA ASN A 780 -50.89 18.22 32.36
C ASN A 780 -50.63 19.49 31.49
N ASN A 781 -50.70 19.28 30.14
CA ASN A 781 -51.10 20.21 29.05
C ASN A 781 -50.13 21.34 28.59
N GLN A 782 -50.19 21.90 27.36
CA GLN A 782 -51.16 21.75 26.24
C GLN A 782 -50.52 21.89 24.81
N LEU A 783 -51.21 21.39 23.78
CA LEU A 783 -50.97 21.63 22.33
C LEU A 783 -51.73 22.90 21.84
N PRO A 784 -51.34 23.56 20.72
CA PRO A 784 -51.97 23.25 19.42
C PRO A 784 -51.09 23.48 18.17
N ALA A 785 -51.68 23.27 16.99
CA ALA A 785 -51.07 23.47 15.66
C ALA A 785 -51.87 24.48 14.78
N ASP A 786 -51.44 24.61 13.53
CA ASP A 786 -52.10 25.21 12.35
C ASP A 786 -52.32 26.74 12.26
N LYS A 787 -51.70 27.31 11.21
CA LYS A 787 -52.43 28.14 10.23
C LYS A 787 -51.75 28.16 8.84
N LEU A 788 -52.57 28.18 7.79
CA LEU A 788 -52.16 28.16 6.38
C LEU A 788 -51.74 29.55 5.87
N THR A 789 -50.95 29.57 4.79
CA THR A 789 -51.30 30.34 3.58
C THR A 789 -50.59 29.79 2.34
N SER A 790 -51.10 30.09 1.14
CA SER A 790 -50.77 29.36 -0.10
C SER A 790 -50.48 30.24 -1.32
N LYS A 791 -49.63 29.71 -2.22
CA LYS A 791 -49.54 29.93 -3.70
C LYS A 791 -48.51 28.91 -4.22
N ALA A 792 -48.80 27.99 -5.15
CA ALA A 792 -49.17 28.16 -6.57
C ALA A 792 -47.94 28.54 -7.45
N ASN A 793 -47.62 27.88 -8.57
CA ASN A 793 -48.23 26.71 -9.23
C ASN A 793 -47.28 26.07 -10.30
N LYS A 794 -47.67 24.90 -10.85
CA LYS A 794 -47.28 24.27 -12.14
C LYS A 794 -45.83 23.79 -12.39
N GLN A 795 -45.72 22.46 -12.43
CA GLN A 795 -45.26 21.61 -13.55
C GLN A 795 -44.54 22.18 -14.80
N GLN A 796 -43.66 21.32 -15.31
CA GLN A 796 -43.54 20.82 -16.70
C GLN A 796 -42.26 21.17 -17.50
N SER A 797 -41.80 20.14 -18.22
CA SER A 797 -40.56 20.10 -19.01
C SER A 797 -40.73 20.70 -20.40
N ALA A 798 -39.64 21.21 -20.98
CA ALA A 798 -39.48 21.34 -22.42
C ALA A 798 -38.03 21.02 -22.81
N ALA A 799 -37.85 20.34 -23.94
CA ALA A 799 -36.55 20.12 -24.57
C ALA A 799 -36.62 20.60 -26.02
N HIS A 800 -35.54 21.18 -26.53
CA HIS A 800 -35.15 21.28 -27.95
C HIS A 800 -33.61 21.45 -27.92
N GLN A 801 -32.83 20.56 -28.53
CA GLN A 801 -32.47 20.53 -29.95
C GLN A 801 -31.60 21.72 -30.40
N LEU A 802 -30.37 21.41 -30.82
CA LEU A 802 -29.51 22.22 -31.68
C LEU A 802 -29.21 21.39 -32.95
N PRO A 803 -29.25 21.99 -34.16
CA PRO A 803 -29.10 21.24 -35.42
C PRO A 803 -27.64 21.04 -35.84
N GLN A 804 -27.43 20.05 -36.72
CA GLN A 804 -26.22 19.88 -37.53
C GLN A 804 -26.29 20.72 -38.81
N THR A 805 -25.14 21.08 -39.37
CA THR A 805 -24.90 21.08 -40.83
C THR A 805 -23.45 20.67 -41.10
N ASP A 806 -23.23 19.92 -42.18
CA ASP A 806 -21.93 19.44 -42.63
C ASP A 806 -21.14 20.51 -43.41
N GLU A 807 -19.82 20.30 -43.55
CA GLU A 807 -19.24 20.24 -44.89
C GLU A 807 -17.91 19.46 -44.92
N ARG A 808 -17.53 18.96 -46.11
CA ARG A 808 -16.26 18.25 -46.37
C ARG A 808 -15.44 19.02 -47.41
N GLN A 809 -14.11 19.00 -47.30
CA GLN A 809 -13.26 18.70 -48.47
C GLN A 809 -11.82 18.33 -48.10
N ASN A 810 -11.16 17.63 -49.04
CA ASN A 810 -9.75 17.24 -48.97
C ASN A 810 -8.85 18.38 -49.47
N SER A 811 -7.57 18.39 -49.06
CA SER A 811 -6.43 18.19 -49.98
C SER A 811 -5.08 18.23 -49.24
N ALA A 812 -3.99 17.86 -49.92
CA ALA A 812 -2.69 17.61 -49.30
C ALA A 812 -1.50 18.17 -50.11
N VAL A 813 -0.41 18.49 -49.40
CA VAL A 813 1.00 18.48 -49.86
C VAL A 813 1.46 19.54 -50.89
N THR A 814 2.78 19.80 -50.87
CA THR A 814 3.63 20.62 -51.76
C THR A 814 3.95 22.01 -51.17
N LEU A 815 5.14 22.33 -50.63
CA LEU A 815 6.56 22.10 -51.02
C LEU A 815 7.08 23.05 -52.11
N LEU A 816 7.44 24.27 -51.72
CA LEU A 816 8.46 25.18 -52.31
C LEU A 816 8.55 26.41 -51.36
N GLY A 817 9.68 27.10 -51.17
CA GLY A 817 11.04 26.82 -51.68
C GLY A 817 11.82 28.12 -51.93
N SER A 818 12.43 28.69 -50.89
CA SER A 818 13.34 29.85 -50.98
C SER A 818 14.50 29.70 -49.99
N ALA A 819 15.71 30.07 -50.41
CA ALA A 819 16.93 30.07 -49.61
C ALA A 819 17.61 31.45 -49.65
N MET A 820 18.81 31.57 -49.06
CA MET A 820 19.69 32.77 -49.04
C MET A 820 19.20 33.93 -48.14
N LEU A 821 20.07 34.69 -47.45
CA LEU A 821 21.50 34.52 -47.08
C LEU A 821 21.81 35.40 -45.84
N LEU A 822 22.99 35.22 -45.23
CA LEU A 822 23.63 36.09 -44.21
C LEU A 822 22.93 36.12 -42.83
N GLY A 823 23.58 36.02 -41.67
CA GLY A 823 24.99 35.70 -41.37
C GLY A 823 25.77 36.85 -40.72
N VAL A 824 26.06 36.74 -39.41
CA VAL A 824 27.19 37.38 -38.69
C VAL A 824 27.48 36.61 -37.39
N LEU A 825 28.72 36.67 -36.91
CA LEU A 825 29.23 35.92 -35.75
C LEU A 825 28.81 36.53 -34.39
N GLY A 826 28.76 35.70 -33.34
CA GLY A 826 28.62 36.11 -31.94
C GLY A 826 29.28 35.13 -30.96
N LEU A 827 30.60 35.25 -30.75
CA LEU A 827 31.37 34.36 -29.87
C LEU A 827 31.20 34.72 -28.38
N PHE A 828 30.57 33.83 -27.60
CA PHE A 828 30.80 33.65 -26.16
C PHE A 828 30.64 32.17 -25.82
N GLY A 829 31.36 31.57 -24.86
CA GLY A 829 32.37 32.15 -23.97
C GLY A 829 32.61 31.29 -22.72
N LEU A 830 32.62 29.96 -22.85
CA LEU A 830 32.53 29.02 -21.72
C LEU A 830 33.78 29.01 -20.81
N LYS A 831 33.79 29.85 -19.76
CA LYS A 831 34.79 29.78 -18.68
C LYS A 831 34.39 28.77 -17.60
N ARG A 832 35.04 27.60 -17.58
CA ARG A 832 35.03 26.68 -16.44
C ARG A 832 35.69 27.36 -15.22
N LYS A 833 35.01 27.43 -14.08
CA LYS A 833 35.59 27.91 -12.81
C LYS A 833 36.17 26.73 -12.02
N LYS A 834 37.48 26.69 -11.83
CA LYS A 834 38.18 25.68 -11.01
C LYS A 834 38.33 26.20 -9.58
N ARG A 835 38.25 25.32 -8.57
CA ARG A 835 38.58 25.67 -7.18
C ARG A 835 40.09 25.76 -7.01
N HIS A 836 40.59 26.77 -6.30
CA HIS A 836 41.46 26.57 -5.14
C HIS A 836 41.58 27.85 -4.31
N ASN A 837 41.77 27.67 -3.00
CA ASN A 837 42.00 28.68 -1.95
C ASN A 837 40.89 29.73 -1.84
#